data_AF-A0A0S8CWV7-F1
#
_entry.id   AF-A0A0S8CWV7-F1
#
_cell.length_a   1.000
_cell.length_b   1.000
_cell.length_c   1.000
_cell.angle_alpha   90.00
_cell.angle_beta   90.00
_cell.angle_gamma   90.00
#
_symmetry.space_group_name_H-M   'P 1'
#
loop_
_entity.id
_entity.type
_entity.pdbx_description
1 polymer ?
#
loop_
_entity_poly.entity_id
_entity_poly.type
_entity_poly.pdbx_seq_one_letter_code
_entity_poly.pdbx_strand_id
1 'polypeptide(L)'
;MDDLRKRLHKTEERLNYLMRVKDSPTWGNLSGFQEKYTHLKDSFYDYEEEELTEKIHELEEALTFIEERCEESLSPMERVRIVRSPQRFTLKDILENVYEDFTELSGEEDANIDPSMVTAKAQIVRRIKNKIYPQPVMVIGQEKGHGEEYRNGGSCKPWGNEKALRYMRVAETEGIPIHFYIFTPGSFPVEDYPGAAQQIARNLYALTKLRVPMISVISEGGSGGAEAVGLSDFRLMFSHGYYSVISPEGAAAIEGKIREGEKVPAELIDACADRLKITAADNLRLGTIDRIIQEPILGAKRDDFAFFKQIRSEIIRATDEVVLKTKSLRAFRAYDVKLKKAEESATEEPEIHISWDLNNDELKRLLKYRSQKYRNMAASYFGGQPSSTEAIYRKTRNILFRTYYAFRYDLLRQQQKQMEKVIKDVSGESSVLIKRITTPFTTAYNFISRKPETKKIRPTIERPIIPEELDIWDTYTSPLANEDRTISCPNGPKYGCKDLWIPDLYGEFCGVCENCGHHFPLEYEWYLKHLFDPDSIKVFNTEISSLNPLSYPGFDDRLELDRAKTQRNSANITFYAKVMDVDIVVTMLYSDFRNGTVGAAEGEKFVRACEKARLKRRPLLAYVHTTGGIRINEGTLGVIQMPKCTMAVREYIDSGGLYIVVYDNNSYAGPVASFLGCSPYQFAIRSSRVGFAGSRVIRETTGEDVPPDYHNCRQALKRGHIQGIWDRRDFRKNLYKALLTMGGRNLYYR
;
A
#
# COMPACT_ATOMS: atom_id res chain seq x y z
N MET A 1 3.16 -24.88 -50.88
CA MET A 1 2.73 -23.45 -51.04
C MET A 1 1.95 -22.87 -49.86
N ASP A 2 0.76 -23.36 -49.48
CA ASP A 2 -0.03 -22.76 -48.38
C ASP A 2 0.67 -22.77 -47.02
N ASP A 3 1.45 -23.82 -46.73
CA ASP A 3 2.26 -23.92 -45.51
C ASP A 3 3.36 -22.85 -45.47
N LEU A 4 4.08 -22.67 -46.58
CA LEU A 4 5.10 -21.63 -46.74
C LEU A 4 4.51 -20.23 -46.56
N ARG A 5 3.28 -20.00 -47.04
CA ARG A 5 2.57 -18.74 -46.83
C ARG A 5 2.27 -18.48 -45.35
N LYS A 6 1.88 -19.52 -44.60
CA LYS A 6 1.66 -19.43 -43.14
C LYS A 6 2.97 -19.15 -42.39
N ARG A 7 4.06 -19.83 -42.77
CA ARG A 7 5.40 -19.58 -42.21
C ARG A 7 5.84 -18.13 -42.44
N LEU A 8 5.71 -17.65 -43.68
CA LEU A 8 6.05 -16.27 -44.03
C LEU A 8 5.23 -15.24 -43.23
N HIS A 9 3.92 -15.46 -43.05
CA HIS A 9 3.07 -14.62 -42.21
C HIS A 9 3.51 -14.64 -40.73
N LYS A 10 3.87 -15.80 -40.19
CA LYS A 10 4.40 -15.92 -38.82
C LYS A 10 5.70 -15.14 -38.65
N THR A 11 6.55 -15.13 -39.67
CA THR A 11 7.79 -14.33 -39.69
C THR A 11 7.49 -12.82 -39.70
N GLU A 12 6.47 -12.37 -40.44
CA GLU A 12 5.99 -10.97 -40.40
C GLU A 12 5.55 -10.56 -38.99
N GLU A 13 4.75 -11.41 -38.33
CA GLU A 13 4.27 -11.15 -36.97
C GLU A 13 5.42 -11.03 -35.96
N ARG A 14 6.41 -11.92 -36.04
CA ARG A 14 7.62 -11.90 -35.21
C ARG A 14 8.44 -10.62 -35.45
N LEU A 15 8.66 -10.25 -36.70
CA LEU A 15 9.40 -9.04 -37.06
C LEU A 15 8.69 -7.78 -36.55
N ASN A 16 7.39 -7.65 -36.77
CA ASN A 16 6.58 -6.53 -36.29
C ASN A 16 6.57 -6.45 -34.76
N TYR A 17 6.51 -7.59 -34.08
CA TYR A 17 6.60 -7.66 -32.62
C TYR A 17 7.95 -7.12 -32.13
N LEU A 18 9.05 -7.59 -32.72
CA LEU A 18 10.40 -7.16 -32.37
C LEU A 18 10.62 -5.65 -32.62
N MET A 19 10.13 -5.12 -33.75
CA MET A 19 10.16 -3.69 -34.03
C MET A 19 9.41 -2.88 -32.98
N ARG A 20 8.23 -3.35 -32.53
CA ARG A 20 7.46 -2.70 -31.47
C ARG A 20 8.15 -2.73 -30.12
N VAL A 21 8.87 -3.82 -29.78
CA VAL A 21 9.62 -3.92 -28.53
C VAL A 21 10.78 -2.92 -28.52
N LYS A 22 11.56 -2.86 -29.61
CA LYS A 22 12.71 -1.95 -29.69
C LYS A 22 12.32 -0.48 -29.88
N ASP A 23 11.18 -0.20 -30.50
CA ASP A 23 10.71 1.17 -30.79
C ASP A 23 11.76 1.99 -31.57
N SER A 24 12.58 1.28 -32.37
CA SER A 24 13.62 1.83 -33.21
C SER A 24 13.83 0.92 -34.43
N PRO A 25 13.59 1.40 -35.66
CA PRO A 25 13.72 0.59 -36.87
C PRO A 25 15.19 0.32 -37.26
N THR A 26 16.15 1.04 -36.67
CA THR A 26 17.58 0.94 -37.02
C THR A 26 18.32 -0.10 -36.17
N TRP A 27 17.74 -0.54 -35.05
CA TRP A 27 18.37 -1.54 -34.19
C TRP A 27 18.50 -2.88 -34.93
N GLY A 28 19.67 -3.51 -34.89
CA GLY A 28 19.88 -4.84 -35.48
C GLY A 28 19.57 -4.97 -36.99
N ASN A 29 19.56 -3.85 -37.74
CA ASN A 29 19.14 -3.80 -39.15
C ASN A 29 17.68 -4.26 -39.38
N LEU A 30 16.77 -4.01 -38.44
CA LEU A 30 15.35 -4.39 -38.55
C LEU A 30 14.68 -3.86 -39.83
N SER A 31 15.02 -2.64 -40.26
CA SER A 31 14.57 -2.10 -41.55
C SER A 31 15.00 -2.98 -42.74
N GLY A 32 16.23 -3.47 -42.76
CA GLY A 32 16.70 -4.39 -43.80
C GLY A 32 16.00 -5.75 -43.77
N PHE A 33 15.62 -6.25 -42.59
CA PHE A 33 14.77 -7.45 -42.48
C PHE A 33 13.38 -7.21 -43.02
N GLN A 34 12.81 -6.04 -42.78
CA GLN A 34 11.50 -5.65 -43.31
C GLN A 34 11.51 -5.51 -44.83
N GLU A 35 12.58 -4.94 -45.41
CA GLU A 35 12.78 -4.88 -46.86
C GLU A 35 12.90 -6.28 -47.47
N LYS A 36 13.73 -7.16 -46.87
CA LYS A 36 13.86 -8.56 -47.31
C LYS A 36 12.54 -9.32 -47.25
N TYR A 37 11.78 -9.14 -46.17
CA TYR A 37 10.46 -9.72 -46.02
C TYR A 37 9.49 -9.22 -47.11
N THR A 38 9.45 -7.91 -47.33
CA THR A 38 8.57 -7.28 -48.33
C THR A 38 8.89 -7.78 -49.73
N HIS A 39 10.18 -7.83 -50.08
CA HIS A 39 10.62 -8.40 -51.35
C HIS A 39 10.17 -9.86 -51.50
N LEU A 40 10.38 -10.71 -50.50
CA LEU A 40 9.98 -12.12 -50.53
C LEU A 40 8.46 -12.32 -50.59
N LYS A 41 7.69 -11.40 -50.00
CA LYS A 41 6.22 -11.38 -50.07
C LYS A 41 5.72 -10.99 -51.46
N ASP A 42 6.32 -9.98 -52.07
CA ASP A 42 5.94 -9.48 -53.40
C ASP A 42 6.32 -10.47 -54.50
N SER A 43 7.46 -11.14 -54.35
CA SER A 43 7.97 -12.16 -55.30
C SER A 43 7.60 -13.60 -54.92
N PHE A 44 6.59 -13.79 -54.05
CA PHE A 44 6.24 -15.11 -53.51
C PHE A 44 5.89 -16.17 -54.57
N TYR A 45 5.27 -15.74 -55.68
CA TYR A 45 4.88 -16.63 -56.79
C TYR A 45 5.94 -16.70 -57.90
N ASP A 46 7.05 -15.97 -57.76
CA ASP A 46 8.13 -15.93 -58.76
C ASP A 46 9.21 -17.00 -58.50
N TYR A 47 9.17 -17.65 -57.33
CA TYR A 47 10.13 -18.67 -56.90
C TYR A 47 9.56 -20.09 -56.96
N GLU A 48 10.43 -21.06 -57.23
CA GLU A 48 10.14 -22.49 -57.04
C GLU A 48 10.00 -22.82 -55.54
N GLU A 49 9.24 -23.88 -55.21
CA GLU A 49 8.91 -24.22 -53.83
C GLU A 49 10.15 -24.50 -52.95
N GLU A 50 11.18 -25.12 -53.53
CA GLU A 50 12.45 -25.42 -52.84
C GLU A 50 13.24 -24.15 -52.53
N GLU A 51 13.39 -23.25 -53.51
CA GLU A 51 14.08 -21.96 -53.33
C GLU A 51 13.34 -21.05 -52.33
N LEU A 52 12.01 -21.03 -52.37
CA LEU A 52 11.19 -20.28 -51.41
C LEU A 52 11.35 -20.83 -49.99
N THR A 53 11.44 -22.15 -49.84
CA THR A 53 11.64 -22.80 -48.54
C THR A 53 12.99 -22.41 -47.92
N GLU A 54 14.07 -22.40 -48.72
CA GLU A 54 15.39 -21.96 -48.27
C GLU A 54 15.40 -20.48 -47.86
N LYS A 55 14.84 -19.58 -48.69
CA LYS A 55 14.77 -18.14 -48.37
C LYS A 55 13.96 -17.85 -47.09
N ILE A 56 12.84 -18.54 -46.89
CA ILE A 56 12.04 -18.40 -45.66
C ILE A 56 12.85 -18.91 -44.46
N HIS A 57 13.56 -20.04 -44.62
CA HIS A 57 14.38 -20.59 -43.54
C HIS A 57 15.54 -19.67 -43.15
N GLU A 58 16.27 -19.11 -44.12
CA GLU A 58 17.33 -18.11 -43.86
C GLU A 58 16.79 -16.90 -43.09
N LEU A 59 15.59 -16.41 -43.46
CA LEU A 59 14.95 -15.29 -42.78
C LEU A 59 14.54 -15.67 -41.34
N GLU A 60 14.01 -16.87 -41.13
CA GLU A 60 13.62 -17.39 -39.81
C GLU A 60 14.83 -17.58 -38.89
N GLU A 61 15.95 -18.13 -39.38
CA GLU A 61 17.19 -18.31 -38.61
C GLU A 61 17.78 -16.95 -38.21
N ALA A 62 17.89 -16.03 -39.18
CA ALA A 62 18.41 -14.71 -38.92
C ALA A 62 17.53 -13.92 -37.94
N LEU A 63 16.20 -14.08 -38.02
CA LEU A 63 15.29 -13.47 -37.06
C LEU A 63 15.45 -14.08 -35.65
N THR A 64 15.60 -15.40 -35.54
CA THR A 64 15.81 -16.11 -34.27
C THR A 64 17.08 -15.60 -33.58
N PHE A 65 18.19 -15.47 -34.32
CA PHE A 65 19.44 -14.91 -33.80
C PHE A 65 19.28 -13.48 -33.27
N ILE A 66 18.47 -12.65 -33.92
CA ILE A 66 18.24 -11.27 -33.47
C ILE A 66 17.31 -11.24 -32.25
N GLU A 67 16.30 -12.11 -32.18
CA GLU A 67 15.44 -12.26 -31.01
C GLU A 67 16.26 -12.66 -29.77
N GLU A 68 17.20 -13.61 -29.90
CA GLU A 68 18.10 -14.01 -28.81
C GLU A 68 18.98 -12.84 -28.34
N ARG A 69 19.61 -12.10 -29.28
CA ARG A 69 20.41 -10.91 -28.94
C ARG A 69 19.57 -9.79 -28.32
N CYS A 70 18.31 -9.68 -28.73
CA CYS A 70 17.37 -8.72 -28.16
C CYS A 70 17.11 -9.06 -26.70
N GLU A 71 16.81 -10.34 -26.40
CA GLU A 71 16.55 -10.84 -25.05
C GLU A 71 17.72 -10.56 -24.09
N GLU A 72 18.96 -10.83 -24.52
CA GLU A 72 20.17 -10.60 -23.72
C GLU A 72 20.37 -9.12 -23.32
N SER A 73 19.83 -8.19 -24.12
CA SER A 73 20.05 -6.75 -24.00
C SER A 73 18.78 -5.95 -23.71
N LEU A 74 17.72 -6.60 -23.20
CA LEU A 74 16.44 -5.94 -22.91
C LEU A 74 16.58 -4.84 -21.87
N SER A 75 16.23 -3.61 -22.26
CA SER A 75 16.10 -2.49 -21.34
C SER A 75 14.84 -2.63 -20.46
N PRO A 76 14.77 -1.96 -19.30
CA PRO A 76 13.57 -1.95 -18.48
C PRO A 76 12.32 -1.44 -19.22
N MET A 77 12.46 -0.45 -20.11
CA MET A 77 11.33 0.06 -20.89
C MET A 77 10.92 -0.91 -22.01
N GLU A 78 11.87 -1.63 -22.62
CA GLU A 78 11.56 -2.70 -23.57
C GLU A 78 10.78 -3.85 -22.89
N ARG A 79 11.12 -4.20 -21.65
CA ARG A 79 10.33 -5.14 -20.83
C ARG A 79 8.91 -4.62 -20.57
N VAL A 80 8.75 -3.32 -20.29
CA VAL A 80 7.41 -2.70 -20.17
C VAL A 80 6.62 -2.84 -21.49
N ARG A 81 7.26 -2.63 -22.65
CA ARG A 81 6.62 -2.81 -23.97
C ARG A 81 6.22 -4.27 -24.24
N ILE A 82 7.07 -5.24 -23.87
CA ILE A 82 6.74 -6.67 -23.92
C ILE A 82 5.50 -6.95 -23.06
N VAL A 83 5.48 -6.47 -21.81
CA VAL A 83 4.36 -6.67 -20.88
C VAL A 83 3.07 -6.04 -21.40
N ARG A 84 3.13 -4.86 -22.01
CA ARG A 84 1.97 -4.15 -22.58
C ARG A 84 1.60 -4.60 -23.99
N SER A 85 2.24 -5.65 -24.52
CA SER A 85 1.91 -6.19 -25.84
C SER A 85 0.54 -6.88 -25.84
N PRO A 86 -0.34 -6.61 -26.82
CA PRO A 86 -1.58 -7.36 -27.01
C PRO A 86 -1.38 -8.85 -27.35
N GLN A 87 -0.18 -9.23 -27.81
CA GLN A 87 0.16 -10.63 -28.10
C GLN A 87 0.46 -11.45 -26.85
N ARG A 88 0.68 -10.79 -25.71
CA ARG A 88 1.00 -11.45 -24.44
C ARG A 88 -0.22 -12.12 -23.85
N PHE A 89 -0.01 -13.24 -23.15
CA PHE A 89 -1.07 -13.93 -22.42
C PHE A 89 -1.75 -13.04 -21.36
N THR A 90 -2.97 -13.42 -21.02
CA THR A 90 -3.88 -12.73 -20.10
C THR A 90 -4.17 -13.58 -18.86
N LEU A 91 -4.94 -13.06 -17.90
CA LEU A 91 -5.39 -13.87 -16.77
C LEU A 91 -6.40 -14.93 -17.23
N LYS A 92 -7.21 -14.65 -18.25
CA LYS A 92 -8.11 -15.66 -18.82
C LYS A 92 -7.34 -16.83 -19.46
N ASP A 93 -6.25 -16.55 -20.18
CA ASP A 93 -5.40 -17.63 -20.71
C ASP A 93 -4.79 -18.48 -19.58
N ILE A 94 -4.43 -17.85 -18.45
CA ILE A 94 -3.99 -18.58 -17.26
C ILE A 94 -5.12 -19.46 -16.68
N LEU A 95 -6.33 -18.92 -16.54
CA LEU A 95 -7.47 -19.68 -16.03
C LEU A 95 -7.75 -20.95 -16.85
N GLU A 96 -7.68 -20.82 -18.18
CA GLU A 96 -7.92 -21.92 -19.12
C GLU A 96 -6.81 -22.98 -19.13
N ASN A 97 -5.55 -22.59 -18.93
CA ASN A 97 -4.40 -23.49 -19.09
C ASN A 97 -3.78 -24.00 -17.78
N VAL A 98 -4.03 -23.34 -16.65
CA VAL A 98 -3.43 -23.69 -15.34
C VAL A 98 -4.39 -24.48 -14.45
N TYR A 99 -5.69 -24.21 -14.53
CA TYR A 99 -6.73 -24.81 -13.68
C TYR A 99 -7.59 -25.77 -14.51
N GLU A 100 -7.99 -26.90 -13.92
CA GLU A 100 -8.77 -27.92 -14.62
C GLU A 100 -10.23 -27.53 -14.85
N ASP A 101 -10.80 -26.78 -13.90
CA ASP A 101 -12.15 -26.25 -13.96
C ASP A 101 -12.22 -24.92 -13.22
N PHE A 102 -13.01 -23.99 -13.72
CA PHE A 102 -13.26 -22.72 -13.05
C PHE A 102 -14.65 -22.17 -13.36
N THR A 103 -15.22 -21.48 -12.37
CA THR A 103 -16.45 -20.69 -12.52
C THR A 103 -16.11 -19.23 -12.23
N GLU A 104 -16.24 -18.37 -13.23
CA GLU A 104 -16.13 -16.91 -13.05
C GLU A 104 -17.28 -16.41 -12.18
N LEU A 105 -16.97 -15.55 -11.23
CA LEU A 105 -17.87 -15.03 -10.22
C LEU A 105 -18.11 -13.54 -10.47
N SER A 106 -19.38 -13.15 -10.59
CA SER A 106 -19.77 -11.76 -10.90
C SER A 106 -19.88 -10.89 -9.64
N GLY A 107 -20.00 -9.57 -9.85
CA GLY A 107 -20.29 -8.60 -8.79
C GLY A 107 -21.74 -8.67 -8.30
N GLU A 108 -22.07 -7.89 -7.28
CA GLU A 108 -23.45 -7.64 -6.85
C GLU A 108 -24.07 -6.49 -7.67
N GLU A 109 -25.26 -6.71 -8.22
CA GLU A 109 -26.00 -5.71 -9.01
C GLU A 109 -25.26 -5.22 -10.29
N ASP A 110 -25.91 -4.39 -11.10
CA ASP A 110 -25.34 -3.88 -12.36
C ASP A 110 -24.15 -2.92 -12.13
N ALA A 111 -24.06 -2.30 -10.95
CA ALA A 111 -23.05 -1.30 -10.61
C ALA A 111 -21.67 -1.89 -10.28
N ASN A 112 -21.56 -3.22 -10.05
CA ASN A 112 -20.34 -3.87 -9.56
C ASN A 112 -19.69 -4.79 -10.61
N ILE A 113 -20.11 -4.67 -11.87
CA ILE A 113 -19.50 -5.38 -12.99
C ILE A 113 -18.30 -4.57 -13.48
N ASP A 114 -17.16 -4.72 -12.80
CA ASP A 114 -15.87 -4.30 -13.34
C ASP A 114 -15.24 -5.46 -14.12
N PRO A 115 -15.15 -5.37 -15.47
CA PRO A 115 -14.53 -6.39 -16.29
C PRO A 115 -13.00 -6.42 -16.16
N SER A 116 -12.40 -5.37 -15.59
CA SER A 116 -10.95 -5.30 -15.32
C SER A 116 -10.53 -6.17 -14.15
N MET A 117 -11.45 -6.53 -13.24
CA MET A 117 -11.19 -7.45 -12.15
C MET A 117 -11.88 -8.78 -12.43
N VAL A 118 -11.15 -9.88 -12.51
CA VAL A 118 -11.72 -11.23 -12.63
C VAL A 118 -11.60 -11.93 -11.30
N THR A 119 -12.69 -12.59 -10.89
CA THR A 119 -12.75 -13.45 -9.71
C THR A 119 -13.33 -14.78 -10.14
N ALA A 120 -12.69 -15.89 -9.79
CA ALA A 120 -13.12 -17.22 -10.19
C ALA A 120 -12.89 -18.24 -9.07
N LYS A 121 -13.85 -19.13 -8.87
CA LYS A 121 -13.63 -20.34 -8.06
C LYS A 121 -13.09 -21.42 -9.00
N ALA A 122 -11.88 -21.88 -8.74
CA ALA A 122 -11.18 -22.83 -9.60
C ALA A 122 -10.80 -24.10 -8.85
N GLN A 123 -10.44 -25.14 -9.61
CA GLN A 123 -9.92 -26.39 -9.08
C GLN A 123 -8.54 -26.69 -9.67
N ILE A 124 -7.63 -27.12 -8.80
CA ILE A 124 -6.35 -27.73 -9.17
C ILE A 124 -6.42 -29.21 -8.88
N VAL A 125 -6.15 -30.05 -9.88
CA VAL A 125 -6.22 -31.51 -9.75
C VAL A 125 -4.82 -32.12 -9.77
N ARG A 126 -4.36 -32.62 -8.62
CA ARG A 126 -3.09 -33.34 -8.54
C ARG A 126 -3.28 -34.83 -8.80
N ARG A 127 -2.44 -35.41 -9.66
CA ARG A 127 -2.37 -36.85 -9.90
C ARG A 127 -1.14 -37.41 -9.20
N ILE A 128 -1.35 -38.19 -8.15
CA ILE A 128 -0.25 -38.79 -7.39
C ILE A 128 -0.45 -40.29 -7.40
N LYS A 129 0.46 -40.99 -8.09
CA LYS A 129 0.30 -42.41 -8.44
C LYS A 129 -1.03 -42.61 -9.18
N ASN A 130 -1.89 -43.50 -8.69
CA ASN A 130 -3.21 -43.76 -9.28
C ASN A 130 -4.37 -43.02 -8.58
N LYS A 131 -4.08 -41.97 -7.78
CA LYS A 131 -5.11 -41.20 -7.04
C LYS A 131 -5.16 -39.75 -7.53
N ILE A 132 -6.39 -39.25 -7.61
CA ILE A 132 -6.71 -37.88 -8.03
C ILE A 132 -7.11 -37.09 -6.77
N TYR A 133 -6.49 -35.92 -6.58
CA TYR A 133 -6.77 -35.03 -5.46
C TYR A 133 -7.18 -33.65 -5.99
N PRO A 134 -8.49 -33.33 -6.03
CA PRO A 134 -8.96 -31.99 -6.36
C PRO A 134 -8.76 -31.05 -5.17
N GLN A 135 -8.21 -29.87 -5.43
CA GLN A 135 -8.01 -28.82 -4.44
C GLN A 135 -8.68 -27.53 -4.91
N PRO A 136 -9.71 -27.04 -4.20
CA PRO A 136 -10.36 -25.79 -4.54
C PRO A 136 -9.47 -24.59 -4.22
N VAL A 137 -9.57 -23.55 -5.04
CA VAL A 137 -8.81 -22.31 -4.89
C VAL A 137 -9.62 -21.13 -5.40
N MET A 138 -9.47 -19.99 -4.75
CA MET A 138 -10.04 -18.74 -5.24
C MET A 138 -8.99 -18.02 -6.09
N VAL A 139 -9.32 -17.70 -7.34
CA VAL A 139 -8.47 -16.92 -8.23
C VAL A 139 -9.03 -15.50 -8.32
N ILE A 140 -8.18 -14.50 -8.08
CA ILE A 140 -8.55 -13.09 -8.12
C ILE A 140 -7.45 -12.33 -8.86
N GLY A 141 -7.78 -11.53 -9.86
CA GLY A 141 -6.74 -10.76 -10.52
C GLY A 141 -7.27 -9.78 -11.54
N GLN A 142 -6.38 -8.94 -12.04
CA GLN A 142 -6.73 -8.02 -13.10
C GLN A 142 -6.67 -8.71 -14.46
N GLU A 143 -7.59 -8.35 -15.34
CA GLU A 143 -7.63 -8.83 -16.72
C GLU A 143 -7.33 -7.67 -17.67
N LYS A 144 -6.38 -7.92 -18.58
CA LYS A 144 -5.95 -7.00 -19.62
C LYS A 144 -5.82 -7.74 -20.96
N GLY A 145 -5.56 -7.03 -22.05
CA GLY A 145 -5.39 -7.62 -23.38
C GLY A 145 -6.63 -7.44 -24.25
N HIS A 146 -7.22 -8.52 -24.76
CA HIS A 146 -8.32 -8.43 -25.72
C HIS A 146 -9.54 -7.67 -25.17
N GLY A 147 -9.89 -6.52 -25.77
CA GLY A 147 -10.92 -5.63 -25.25
C GLY A 147 -10.43 -4.72 -24.12
N GLU A 148 -9.18 -4.26 -24.22
CA GLU A 148 -8.50 -3.39 -23.26
C GLU A 148 -9.25 -2.09 -22.99
N GLU A 149 -9.91 -1.51 -24.02
CA GLU A 149 -10.75 -0.32 -23.90
C GLU A 149 -11.92 -0.54 -22.92
N TYR A 150 -12.60 -1.69 -23.03
CA TYR A 150 -13.68 -2.07 -22.12
C TYR A 150 -13.17 -2.35 -20.69
N ARG A 151 -11.89 -2.69 -20.55
CA ARG A 151 -11.22 -3.03 -19.29
C ARG A 151 -10.26 -1.95 -18.79
N ASN A 152 -10.29 -0.74 -19.33
CA ASN A 152 -9.44 0.38 -18.89
C ASN A 152 -7.95 0.00 -18.75
N GLY A 153 -7.40 -0.86 -19.62
CA GLY A 153 -6.00 -1.30 -19.49
C GLY A 153 -5.71 -2.27 -18.36
N GLY A 154 -6.73 -2.89 -17.74
CA GLY A 154 -6.59 -3.61 -16.46
C GLY A 154 -6.59 -2.69 -15.25
N SER A 155 -6.85 -1.38 -15.42
CA SER A 155 -7.01 -0.44 -14.31
C SER A 155 -8.38 -0.63 -13.68
N CYS A 156 -8.40 -1.30 -12.52
CA CYS A 156 -9.65 -1.58 -11.83
C CYS A 156 -10.25 -0.32 -11.23
N LYS A 157 -11.57 -0.21 -11.35
CA LYS A 157 -12.40 0.78 -10.69
C LYS A 157 -12.64 0.37 -9.24
N PRO A 158 -13.13 1.29 -8.37
CA PRO A 158 -13.32 0.99 -6.96
C PRO A 158 -14.23 -0.23 -6.72
N TRP A 159 -15.30 -0.41 -7.50
CA TRP A 159 -16.18 -1.56 -7.38
C TRP A 159 -15.51 -2.88 -7.79
N GLY A 160 -14.62 -2.90 -8.79
CA GLY A 160 -13.80 -4.08 -9.07
C GLY A 160 -12.96 -4.52 -7.86
N ASN A 161 -12.36 -3.56 -7.15
CA ASN A 161 -11.63 -3.85 -5.91
C ASN A 161 -12.57 -4.30 -4.77
N GLU A 162 -13.81 -3.81 -4.72
CA GLU A 162 -14.84 -4.28 -3.79
C GLU A 162 -15.20 -5.75 -4.07
N LYS A 163 -15.46 -6.10 -5.34
CA LYS A 163 -15.69 -7.48 -5.78
C LYS A 163 -14.55 -8.41 -5.34
N ALA A 164 -13.30 -7.98 -5.51
CA ALA A 164 -12.14 -8.72 -5.03
C ALA A 164 -12.19 -8.95 -3.50
N LEU A 165 -12.48 -7.91 -2.70
CA LEU A 165 -12.61 -8.02 -1.25
C LEU A 165 -13.73 -8.99 -0.84
N ARG A 166 -14.88 -8.95 -1.53
CA ARG A 166 -15.99 -9.86 -1.27
C ARG A 166 -15.56 -11.32 -1.44
N TYR A 167 -14.92 -11.67 -2.54
CA TYR A 167 -14.47 -13.04 -2.79
C TYR A 167 -13.25 -13.47 -1.97
N MET A 168 -12.42 -12.53 -1.50
CA MET A 168 -11.43 -12.82 -0.46
C MET A 168 -12.10 -13.31 0.84
N ARG A 169 -13.26 -12.73 1.22
CA ARG A 169 -14.03 -13.17 2.40
C ARG A 169 -14.73 -14.51 2.19
N VAL A 170 -15.20 -14.77 0.98
CA VAL A 170 -15.72 -16.09 0.60
C VAL A 170 -14.62 -17.15 0.74
N ALA A 171 -13.43 -16.90 0.18
CA ALA A 171 -12.30 -17.81 0.31
C ALA A 171 -11.91 -18.07 1.78
N GLU A 172 -11.89 -17.03 2.61
CA GLU A 172 -11.67 -17.15 4.05
C GLU A 172 -12.75 -18.00 4.76
N THR A 173 -14.00 -17.88 4.34
CA THR A 173 -15.13 -18.64 4.89
C THR A 173 -15.07 -20.11 4.48
N GLU A 174 -14.71 -20.38 3.23
CA GLU A 174 -14.54 -21.74 2.70
C GLU A 174 -13.23 -22.41 3.18
N GLY A 175 -12.27 -21.63 3.67
CA GLY A 175 -10.97 -22.13 4.11
C GLY A 175 -10.02 -22.50 2.97
N ILE A 176 -10.23 -21.92 1.77
CA ILE A 176 -9.44 -22.22 0.57
C ILE A 176 -8.38 -21.15 0.30
N PRO A 177 -7.21 -21.50 -0.26
CA PRO A 177 -6.19 -20.53 -0.61
C PRO A 177 -6.64 -19.57 -1.71
N ILE A 178 -5.94 -18.44 -1.81
CA ILE A 178 -6.17 -17.42 -2.84
C ILE A 178 -4.94 -17.28 -3.72
N HIS A 179 -5.14 -17.37 -5.03
CA HIS A 179 -4.15 -17.09 -6.06
C HIS A 179 -4.47 -15.73 -6.71
N PHE A 180 -3.61 -14.75 -6.45
CA PHE A 180 -3.70 -13.40 -7.02
C PHE A 180 -2.88 -13.27 -8.30
N TYR A 181 -3.43 -12.63 -9.32
CA TYR A 181 -2.69 -12.29 -10.54
C TYR A 181 -2.74 -10.78 -10.79
N ILE A 182 -1.57 -10.14 -10.76
CA ILE A 182 -1.41 -8.70 -10.81
C ILE A 182 -1.02 -8.24 -12.21
N PHE A 183 -2.00 -7.71 -12.94
CA PHE A 183 -1.94 -7.35 -14.36
C PHE A 183 -2.55 -5.95 -14.55
N THR A 184 -1.96 -4.95 -13.89
CA THR A 184 -2.55 -3.62 -13.81
C THR A 184 -1.51 -2.51 -13.89
N PRO A 185 -1.68 -1.51 -14.78
CA PRO A 185 -0.80 -0.34 -14.84
C PRO A 185 -1.03 0.63 -13.68
N GLY A 186 -2.13 0.47 -12.93
CA GLY A 186 -2.51 1.31 -11.81
C GLY A 186 -4.00 1.18 -11.49
N SER A 187 -4.47 1.86 -10.44
CA SER A 187 -5.92 1.91 -10.17
C SER A 187 -6.58 2.97 -11.03
N PHE A 188 -7.82 2.74 -11.46
CA PHE A 188 -8.60 3.76 -12.14
C PHE A 188 -8.92 4.89 -11.14
N PRO A 189 -8.56 6.16 -11.43
CA PRO A 189 -8.47 7.21 -10.41
C PRO A 189 -9.82 7.93 -10.19
N VAL A 190 -10.87 7.17 -9.85
CA VAL A 190 -12.20 7.70 -9.55
C VAL A 190 -12.36 7.95 -8.05
N GLU A 191 -12.86 9.13 -7.70
CA GLU A 191 -13.18 9.51 -6.32
C GLU A 191 -14.64 9.28 -5.95
N ASP A 192 -15.53 8.94 -6.89
CA ASP A 192 -16.92 8.70 -6.52
C ASP A 192 -17.06 7.47 -5.64
N TYR A 193 -18.02 7.52 -4.70
CA TYR A 193 -18.17 6.51 -3.66
C TYR A 193 -18.19 5.10 -4.28
N PRO A 194 -17.36 4.17 -3.81
CA PRO A 194 -16.57 4.24 -2.57
C PRO A 194 -15.24 5.02 -2.62
N GLY A 195 -14.76 5.39 -3.80
CA GLY A 195 -13.46 6.03 -4.03
C GLY A 195 -12.31 5.02 -4.14
N ALA A 196 -11.39 5.27 -5.07
CA ALA A 196 -10.26 4.37 -5.34
C ALA A 196 -9.37 4.16 -4.11
N ALA A 197 -8.95 5.26 -3.45
CA ALA A 197 -8.11 5.18 -2.26
C ALA A 197 -8.78 4.40 -1.12
N GLN A 198 -10.06 4.68 -0.86
CA GLN A 198 -10.82 4.10 0.23
C GLN A 198 -10.99 2.60 0.04
N GLN A 199 -11.29 2.16 -1.19
CA GLN A 199 -11.43 0.72 -1.44
C GLN A 199 -10.08 -0.01 -1.38
N ILE A 200 -9.00 0.56 -1.92
CA ILE A 200 -7.65 -0.03 -1.77
C ILE A 200 -7.27 -0.15 -0.29
N ALA A 201 -7.56 0.88 0.52
CA ALA A 201 -7.31 0.85 1.95
C ALA A 201 -8.10 -0.27 2.65
N ARG A 202 -9.38 -0.46 2.30
CA ARG A 202 -10.21 -1.56 2.83
C ARG A 202 -9.66 -2.93 2.45
N ASN A 203 -9.22 -3.10 1.20
CA ASN A 203 -8.62 -4.34 0.73
C ASN A 203 -7.33 -4.66 1.48
N LEU A 204 -6.39 -3.70 1.55
CA LEU A 204 -5.15 -3.86 2.30
C LEU A 204 -5.41 -4.19 3.77
N TYR A 205 -6.37 -3.50 4.40
CA TYR A 205 -6.76 -3.75 5.78
C TYR A 205 -7.30 -5.18 5.98
N ALA A 206 -8.05 -5.72 5.02
CA ALA A 206 -8.53 -7.09 5.06
C ALA A 206 -7.39 -8.11 4.86
N LEU A 207 -6.57 -7.93 3.82
CA LEU A 207 -5.46 -8.81 3.45
C LEU A 207 -4.49 -9.05 4.62
N THR A 208 -4.25 -8.04 5.47
CA THR A 208 -3.38 -8.19 6.65
C THR A 208 -3.80 -9.31 7.62
N LYS A 209 -5.10 -9.69 7.66
CA LYS A 209 -5.65 -10.66 8.61
C LYS A 209 -6.45 -11.80 8.00
N LEU A 210 -6.52 -11.94 6.68
CA LEU A 210 -7.19 -13.07 6.04
C LEU A 210 -6.61 -14.41 6.52
N ARG A 211 -7.47 -15.34 6.90
CA ARG A 211 -7.10 -16.61 7.52
C ARG A 211 -6.88 -17.75 6.51
N VAL A 212 -6.40 -17.43 5.32
CA VAL A 212 -6.08 -18.41 4.27
C VAL A 212 -4.71 -18.12 3.66
N PRO A 213 -4.01 -19.12 3.08
CA PRO A 213 -2.79 -18.89 2.33
C PRO A 213 -3.04 -18.01 1.11
N MET A 214 -2.16 -17.04 0.86
CA MET A 214 -2.27 -16.13 -0.28
C MET A 214 -0.98 -16.13 -1.09
N ILE A 215 -1.09 -16.40 -2.40
CA ILE A 215 0.02 -16.33 -3.35
C ILE A 215 -0.31 -15.25 -4.38
N SER A 216 0.63 -14.38 -4.73
CA SER A 216 0.42 -13.39 -5.79
C SER A 216 1.47 -13.53 -6.89
N VAL A 217 1.06 -13.44 -8.15
CA VAL A 217 1.93 -13.46 -9.32
C VAL A 217 1.85 -12.11 -10.05
N ILE A 218 2.98 -11.44 -10.23
CA ILE A 218 3.06 -10.11 -10.83
C ILE A 218 3.51 -10.22 -12.29
N SER A 219 2.67 -9.75 -13.23
CA SER A 219 3.09 -9.43 -14.60
C SER A 219 3.26 -7.94 -14.79
N GLU A 220 2.26 -7.16 -14.38
CA GLU A 220 2.25 -5.71 -14.48
C GLU A 220 1.76 -5.16 -13.15
N GLY A 221 2.67 -4.55 -12.39
CA GLY A 221 2.39 -4.09 -11.04
C GLY A 221 2.50 -2.57 -10.91
N GLY A 222 1.39 -1.86 -11.13
CA GLY A 222 1.29 -0.41 -10.96
C GLY A 222 0.86 0.03 -9.56
N SER A 223 1.83 0.46 -8.74
CA SER A 223 1.61 1.26 -7.52
C SER A 223 0.52 0.71 -6.59
N GLY A 224 -0.38 1.57 -6.10
CA GLY A 224 -1.52 1.19 -5.25
C GLY A 224 -2.54 0.27 -5.91
N GLY A 225 -2.64 0.26 -7.26
CA GLY A 225 -3.51 -0.67 -7.99
C GLY A 225 -3.04 -2.13 -7.84
N ALA A 226 -1.72 -2.34 -7.92
CA ALA A 226 -1.11 -3.63 -7.64
C ALA A 226 -1.32 -4.07 -6.18
N GLU A 227 -1.11 -3.16 -5.23
CA GLU A 227 -1.25 -3.47 -3.80
C GLU A 227 -2.70 -3.69 -3.34
N ALA A 228 -3.70 -3.30 -4.15
CA ALA A 228 -5.12 -3.59 -3.87
C ALA A 228 -5.40 -5.10 -3.70
N VAL A 229 -4.59 -5.96 -4.34
CA VAL A 229 -4.63 -7.43 -4.23
C VAL A 229 -3.24 -8.06 -4.04
N GLY A 230 -2.21 -7.23 -3.81
CA GLY A 230 -0.81 -7.65 -3.85
C GLY A 230 -0.20 -8.09 -2.51
N LEU A 231 -0.88 -7.83 -1.39
CA LEU A 231 -0.43 -8.28 -0.07
C LEU A 231 -0.66 -9.80 0.06
N SER A 232 0.42 -10.59 0.06
CA SER A 232 0.38 -12.05 0.02
C SER A 232 1.50 -12.72 0.84
N ASP A 233 1.31 -13.99 1.19
CA ASP A 233 2.29 -14.78 1.94
C ASP A 233 3.50 -15.16 1.07
N PHE A 234 3.31 -15.30 -0.25
CA PHE A 234 4.37 -15.52 -1.24
C PHE A 234 4.11 -14.72 -2.53
N ARG A 235 5.12 -14.00 -2.99
CA ARG A 235 5.06 -13.09 -4.14
C ARG A 235 5.96 -13.60 -5.27
N LEU A 236 5.34 -14.04 -6.35
CA LEU A 236 5.97 -14.43 -7.60
C LEU A 236 5.94 -13.26 -8.59
N MET A 237 6.86 -13.24 -9.53
CA MET A 237 6.89 -12.26 -10.63
C MET A 237 7.41 -12.92 -11.90
N PHE A 238 6.81 -12.62 -13.04
CA PHE A 238 7.33 -13.11 -14.33
C PHE A 238 8.61 -12.36 -14.71
N SER A 239 9.55 -13.01 -15.42
CA SER A 239 10.87 -12.46 -15.73
C SER A 239 10.84 -11.16 -16.55
N HIS A 240 9.88 -11.02 -17.47
CA HIS A 240 9.68 -9.77 -18.24
C HIS A 240 8.69 -8.84 -17.56
N GLY A 241 7.99 -9.31 -16.53
CA GLY A 241 7.11 -8.50 -15.72
C GLY A 241 7.81 -7.28 -15.11
N TYR A 242 7.02 -6.27 -14.77
CA TYR A 242 7.50 -5.09 -14.04
C TYR A 242 6.63 -4.78 -12.83
N TYR A 243 7.25 -4.24 -11.78
CA TYR A 243 6.58 -3.76 -10.57
C TYR A 243 7.18 -2.41 -10.20
N SER A 244 6.34 -1.39 -10.08
CA SER A 244 6.77 0.00 -9.94
C SER A 244 5.85 0.84 -9.07
N VAL A 245 6.39 1.93 -8.53
CA VAL A 245 5.68 2.97 -7.77
C VAL A 245 4.84 3.90 -8.62
N ILE A 246 5.22 4.05 -9.88
CA ILE A 246 4.56 4.89 -10.88
C ILE A 246 4.96 4.37 -12.27
N SER A 247 4.18 4.68 -13.30
CA SER A 247 4.60 4.40 -14.68
C SER A 247 5.89 5.16 -15.04
N PRO A 248 6.77 4.61 -15.89
CA PRO A 248 7.95 5.32 -16.37
C PRO A 248 7.62 6.71 -16.96
N GLU A 249 6.50 6.79 -17.67
CA GLU A 249 5.99 8.03 -18.26
C GLU A 249 5.61 9.06 -17.18
N GLY A 250 4.91 8.63 -16.13
CA GLY A 250 4.54 9.48 -15.01
C GLY A 250 5.75 9.96 -14.20
N ALA A 251 6.75 9.10 -14.00
CA ALA A 251 8.02 9.50 -13.37
C ALA A 251 8.76 10.56 -14.21
N ALA A 252 8.84 10.35 -15.52
CA ALA A 252 9.49 11.28 -16.42
C ALA A 252 8.77 12.64 -16.49
N ALA A 253 7.43 12.64 -16.47
CA ALA A 253 6.64 13.86 -16.38
C ALA A 253 6.93 14.67 -15.11
N ILE A 254 7.05 13.99 -13.96
CA ILE A 254 7.33 14.63 -12.66
C ILE A 254 8.78 15.14 -12.60
N GLU A 255 9.76 14.32 -12.95
CA GLU A 255 11.18 14.69 -12.87
C GLU A 255 11.56 15.74 -13.92
N GLY A 256 10.98 15.65 -15.12
CA GLY A 256 11.16 16.65 -16.18
C GLY A 256 10.41 17.96 -15.92
N LYS A 257 9.56 18.04 -14.88
CA LYS A 257 8.66 19.17 -14.61
C LYS A 257 7.86 19.59 -15.85
N ILE A 258 7.47 18.61 -16.65
CA ILE A 258 6.78 18.79 -17.93
C ILE A 258 5.40 19.36 -17.66
N ARG A 259 4.97 20.40 -18.39
CA ARG A 259 3.63 20.99 -18.17
C ARG A 259 2.54 20.06 -18.70
N GLU A 260 1.31 20.31 -18.27
CA GLU A 260 0.17 19.54 -18.75
C GLU A 260 -0.02 19.73 -20.27
N GLY A 261 -0.15 18.62 -21.00
CA GLY A 261 -0.27 18.61 -22.47
C GLY A 261 1.05 18.60 -23.26
N GLU A 262 2.20 18.75 -22.59
CA GLU A 262 3.51 18.65 -23.25
C GLU A 262 3.97 17.19 -23.37
N LYS A 263 4.58 16.84 -24.51
CA LYS A 263 5.10 15.48 -24.74
C LYS A 263 6.37 15.24 -23.93
N VAL A 264 6.41 14.13 -23.20
CA VAL A 264 7.58 13.71 -22.44
C VAL A 264 8.65 13.14 -23.40
N PRO A 265 9.93 13.57 -23.30
CA PRO A 265 11.01 13.02 -24.12
C PRO A 265 11.21 11.51 -23.88
N ALA A 266 11.36 10.73 -24.96
CA ALA A 266 11.53 9.28 -24.88
C ALA A 266 12.77 8.87 -24.05
N GLU A 267 13.90 9.55 -24.25
CA GLU A 267 15.13 9.33 -23.49
C GLU A 267 14.94 9.50 -21.98
N LEU A 268 14.08 10.44 -21.57
CA LEU A 268 13.77 10.65 -20.16
C LEU A 268 12.89 9.53 -19.59
N ILE A 269 11.97 8.99 -20.39
CA ILE A 269 11.14 7.82 -20.03
C ILE A 269 12.05 6.61 -19.81
N ASP A 270 12.95 6.33 -20.75
CA ASP A 270 13.90 5.22 -20.65
C ASP A 270 14.82 5.37 -19.43
N ALA A 271 15.35 6.58 -19.20
CA ALA A 271 16.15 6.86 -18.02
C ALA A 271 15.36 6.69 -16.72
N CYS A 272 14.09 7.06 -16.68
CA CYS A 272 13.24 6.84 -15.52
C CYS A 272 12.92 5.37 -15.30
N ALA A 273 12.63 4.60 -16.36
CA ALA A 273 12.40 3.16 -16.28
C ALA A 273 13.60 2.44 -15.64
N ASP A 274 14.83 2.81 -16.01
CA ASP A 274 16.05 2.28 -15.37
C ASP A 274 16.21 2.72 -13.92
N ARG A 275 16.03 4.00 -13.61
CA ARG A 275 16.24 4.56 -12.27
C ARG A 275 15.24 4.03 -11.23
N LEU A 276 14.04 3.64 -11.67
CA LEU A 276 12.99 3.11 -10.80
C LEU A 276 13.23 1.64 -10.39
N LYS A 277 14.17 0.93 -11.04
CA LYS A 277 14.53 -0.47 -10.74
C LYS A 277 13.29 -1.39 -10.70
N ILE A 278 12.55 -1.38 -11.81
CA ILE A 278 11.20 -1.99 -11.93
C ILE A 278 11.20 -3.47 -12.33
N THR A 279 12.36 -4.03 -12.72
CA THR A 279 12.45 -5.38 -13.30
C THR A 279 12.22 -6.47 -12.25
N ALA A 280 11.97 -7.70 -12.69
CA ALA A 280 11.87 -8.85 -11.79
C ALA A 280 13.16 -9.09 -10.99
N ALA A 281 14.32 -8.96 -11.64
CA ALA A 281 15.63 -9.10 -11.00
C ALA A 281 15.86 -8.03 -9.93
N ASP A 282 15.48 -6.77 -10.21
CA ASP A 282 15.56 -5.68 -9.23
C ASP A 282 14.67 -5.95 -8.02
N ASN A 283 13.41 -6.32 -8.24
CA ASN A 283 12.45 -6.56 -7.18
C ASN A 283 12.84 -7.78 -6.31
N LEU A 284 13.44 -8.81 -6.90
CA LEU A 284 14.00 -9.94 -6.14
C LEU A 284 15.14 -9.48 -5.23
N ARG A 285 16.06 -8.68 -5.77
CA ARG A 285 17.20 -8.11 -5.02
C ARG A 285 16.74 -7.17 -3.90
N LEU A 286 15.70 -6.39 -4.13
CA LEU A 286 15.10 -5.47 -3.14
C LEU A 286 14.26 -6.21 -2.07
N GLY A 287 13.99 -7.52 -2.27
CA GLY A 287 13.17 -8.32 -1.37
C GLY A 287 11.68 -7.93 -1.40
N THR A 288 11.22 -7.30 -2.48
CA THR A 288 9.80 -6.98 -2.68
C THR A 288 9.04 -8.15 -3.27
N ILE A 289 9.72 -9.10 -3.93
CA ILE A 289 9.17 -10.39 -4.36
C ILE A 289 10.02 -11.54 -3.78
N ASP A 290 9.47 -12.75 -3.79
CA ASP A 290 10.11 -13.93 -3.23
C ASP A 290 10.77 -14.82 -4.32
N ARG A 291 10.24 -14.87 -5.55
CA ARG A 291 10.81 -15.68 -6.66
C ARG A 291 10.36 -15.20 -8.04
N ILE A 292 11.18 -15.48 -9.05
CA ILE A 292 10.91 -15.16 -10.46
C ILE A 292 10.47 -16.44 -11.20
N ILE A 293 9.43 -16.33 -12.03
CA ILE A 293 9.03 -17.36 -13.00
C ILE A 293 9.61 -16.94 -14.36
N GLN A 294 10.44 -17.78 -14.95
CA GLN A 294 11.07 -17.49 -16.24
C GLN A 294 10.06 -17.65 -17.37
N GLU A 295 10.01 -16.64 -18.23
CA GLU A 295 9.24 -16.64 -19.47
C GLU A 295 10.10 -17.07 -20.66
N PRO A 296 9.49 -17.49 -21.77
CA PRO A 296 10.19 -17.68 -23.04
C PRO A 296 10.78 -16.36 -23.57
N ILE A 297 11.66 -16.48 -24.57
CA ILE A 297 12.32 -15.38 -25.27
C ILE A 297 11.28 -14.35 -25.73
N LEU A 298 11.53 -13.08 -25.40
CA LEU A 298 10.66 -11.93 -25.68
C LEU A 298 9.23 -12.04 -25.10
N GLY A 299 9.04 -12.85 -24.06
CA GLY A 299 7.80 -12.93 -23.28
C GLY A 299 6.78 -13.93 -23.83
N ALA A 300 6.00 -14.53 -22.94
CA ALA A 300 5.03 -15.56 -23.31
C ALA A 300 3.79 -15.00 -24.05
N LYS A 301 3.24 -15.86 -24.91
CA LYS A 301 2.02 -15.70 -25.70
C LYS A 301 0.97 -16.72 -25.26
N ARG A 302 -0.23 -16.62 -25.82
CA ARG A 302 -1.37 -17.51 -25.48
C ARG A 302 -1.16 -18.99 -25.84
N ASP A 303 -0.25 -19.29 -26.76
CA ASP A 303 0.03 -20.64 -27.26
C ASP A 303 1.28 -21.28 -26.62
N ASP A 304 1.91 -20.60 -25.64
CA ASP A 304 3.06 -21.13 -24.90
C ASP A 304 2.64 -22.10 -23.78
N PHE A 305 2.08 -23.26 -24.16
CA PHE A 305 1.60 -24.28 -23.23
C PHE A 305 2.64 -24.77 -22.22
N ALA A 306 3.92 -24.80 -22.61
CA ALA A 306 5.02 -25.15 -21.71
C ALA A 306 5.17 -24.13 -20.57
N PHE A 307 4.96 -22.84 -20.86
CA PHE A 307 5.00 -21.77 -19.86
C PHE A 307 3.81 -21.85 -18.90
N PHE A 308 2.60 -22.15 -19.38
CA PHE A 308 1.46 -22.37 -18.47
C PHE A 308 1.66 -23.57 -17.54
N LYS A 309 2.28 -24.66 -18.03
CA LYS A 309 2.69 -25.78 -17.17
C LYS A 309 3.68 -25.35 -16.08
N GLN A 310 4.62 -24.45 -16.42
CA GLN A 310 5.55 -23.88 -15.44
C GLN A 310 4.82 -22.99 -14.41
N ILE A 311 3.87 -22.14 -14.84
CA ILE A 311 3.03 -21.34 -13.92
C ILE A 311 2.32 -22.24 -12.93
N ARG A 312 1.70 -23.31 -13.42
CA ARG A 312 0.99 -24.28 -12.59
C ARG A 312 1.91 -24.91 -11.54
N SER A 313 3.09 -25.37 -11.95
CA SER A 313 4.08 -25.95 -11.02
C SER A 313 4.50 -24.95 -9.95
N GLU A 314 4.84 -23.71 -10.35
CA GLU A 314 5.32 -22.68 -9.43
C GLU A 314 4.25 -22.20 -8.44
N ILE A 315 2.99 -22.08 -8.87
CA ILE A 315 1.91 -21.65 -7.98
C ILE A 315 1.57 -22.72 -6.95
N ILE A 316 1.55 -24.00 -7.36
CA ILE A 316 1.39 -25.15 -6.46
C ILE A 316 2.54 -25.19 -5.45
N ARG A 317 3.79 -25.07 -5.92
CA ARG A 317 4.99 -25.04 -5.07
C ARG A 317 4.92 -23.92 -4.04
N ALA A 318 4.54 -22.72 -4.45
CA ALA A 318 4.43 -21.57 -3.56
C ALA A 318 3.33 -21.77 -2.50
N THR A 319 2.16 -22.28 -2.88
CA THR A 319 1.07 -22.58 -1.93
C THR A 319 1.49 -23.65 -0.92
N ASP A 320 2.15 -24.72 -1.39
CA ASP A 320 2.70 -25.78 -0.54
C ASP A 320 3.74 -25.24 0.44
N GLU A 321 4.65 -24.37 -0.02
CA GLU A 321 5.67 -23.77 0.82
C GLU A 321 5.07 -22.93 1.96
N VAL A 322 4.07 -22.10 1.64
CA VAL A 322 3.36 -21.28 2.65
C VAL A 322 2.67 -22.16 3.67
N VAL A 323 1.92 -23.16 3.23
CA VAL A 323 1.21 -24.09 4.12
C VAL A 323 2.20 -24.84 5.00
N LEU A 324 3.29 -25.37 4.45
CA LEU A 324 4.26 -26.15 5.20
C LEU A 324 5.07 -25.33 6.21
N LYS A 325 5.35 -24.05 5.93
CA LYS A 325 5.98 -23.14 6.91
C LYS A 325 5.16 -23.06 8.20
N THR A 326 3.84 -23.19 8.12
CA THR A 326 2.93 -23.17 9.28
C THR A 326 2.90 -24.50 10.06
N LYS A 327 3.27 -25.62 9.41
CA LYS A 327 3.38 -26.94 10.04
C LYS A 327 4.64 -27.02 10.90
N SER A 328 4.87 -28.17 11.55
CA SER A 328 6.01 -28.32 12.45
C SER A 328 7.36 -28.06 11.75
N LEU A 329 8.31 -27.40 12.45
CA LEU A 329 9.64 -27.06 11.91
C LEU A 329 10.42 -28.28 11.35
N ARG A 330 10.17 -29.48 11.90
CA ARG A 330 10.77 -30.73 11.41
C ARG A 330 10.18 -31.17 10.07
N ALA A 331 8.85 -31.10 9.92
CA ALA A 331 8.17 -31.42 8.67
C ALA A 331 8.57 -30.44 7.56
N PHE A 332 8.67 -29.15 7.89
CA PHE A 332 9.14 -28.12 6.95
C PHE A 332 10.57 -28.40 6.45
N ARG A 333 11.53 -28.65 7.36
CA ARG A 333 12.93 -28.92 6.99
C ARG A 333 13.08 -30.21 6.17
N ALA A 334 12.36 -31.27 6.52
CA ALA A 334 12.40 -32.53 5.78
C ALA A 334 11.82 -32.37 4.36
N TYR A 335 10.81 -31.51 4.21
CA TYR A 335 10.25 -31.17 2.91
C TYR A 335 11.17 -30.26 2.10
N ASP A 336 11.74 -29.21 2.69
CA ASP A 336 12.68 -28.29 2.01
C ASP A 336 13.87 -29.04 1.40
N VAL A 337 14.37 -30.07 2.08
CA VAL A 337 15.44 -30.95 1.56
C VAL A 337 14.97 -31.80 0.38
N LYS A 338 13.73 -32.31 0.40
CA LYS A 338 13.15 -33.07 -0.72
C LYS A 338 12.81 -32.17 -1.90
N LEU A 339 12.35 -30.96 -1.63
CA LEU A 339 11.98 -29.98 -2.64
C LEU A 339 13.22 -29.44 -3.35
N LYS A 340 14.30 -29.14 -2.63
CA LYS A 340 15.60 -28.78 -3.24
C LYS A 340 16.15 -29.86 -4.17
N LYS A 341 15.92 -31.14 -3.86
CA LYS A 341 16.25 -32.26 -4.75
C LYS A 341 15.34 -32.36 -5.98
N ALA A 342 14.10 -31.87 -5.90
CA ALA A 342 13.17 -31.77 -7.03
C ALA A 342 13.35 -30.46 -7.82
N GLU A 343 13.91 -29.40 -7.21
CA GLU A 343 14.22 -28.12 -7.88
C GLU A 343 15.34 -28.27 -8.91
N GLU A 344 16.21 -29.28 -8.79
CA GLU A 344 17.18 -29.65 -9.82
C GLU A 344 16.50 -30.17 -11.12
N SER A 345 15.23 -30.59 -11.04
CA SER A 345 14.37 -30.99 -12.16
C SER A 345 13.18 -30.01 -12.30
N ALA A 346 13.43 -28.81 -12.83
CA ALA A 346 12.50 -27.67 -12.88
C ALA A 346 11.16 -27.90 -13.66
N THR A 347 10.91 -29.11 -14.17
CA THR A 347 9.79 -29.44 -15.08
C THR A 347 8.78 -30.46 -14.52
N GLU A 348 9.04 -31.08 -13.37
CA GLU A 348 8.17 -32.11 -12.78
C GLU A 348 7.36 -31.56 -11.59
N GLU A 349 6.05 -31.85 -11.55
CA GLU A 349 5.18 -31.50 -10.43
C GLU A 349 5.62 -32.26 -9.17
N PRO A 350 5.63 -31.64 -7.98
CA PRO A 350 5.98 -32.36 -6.76
C PRO A 350 4.96 -33.49 -6.50
N GLU A 351 5.42 -34.76 -6.53
CA GLU A 351 4.61 -35.97 -6.30
C GLU A 351 4.16 -36.15 -4.81
N ILE A 352 3.87 -35.06 -4.11
CA ILE A 352 3.49 -35.07 -2.69
C ILE A 352 2.15 -34.37 -2.53
N HIS A 353 1.18 -35.08 -1.95
CA HIS A 353 -0.12 -34.50 -1.63
C HIS A 353 -0.01 -33.72 -0.32
N ILE A 354 -0.22 -32.41 -0.38
CA ILE A 354 -0.29 -31.54 0.79
C ILE A 354 -1.70 -30.98 0.86
N SER A 355 -2.45 -31.37 1.90
CA SER A 355 -3.69 -30.66 2.24
C SER A 355 -3.34 -29.24 2.65
N TRP A 356 -4.05 -28.29 2.02
CA TRP A 356 -3.98 -26.85 2.24
C TRP A 356 -4.87 -26.38 3.40
N ASP A 357 -5.58 -27.30 4.06
CA ASP A 357 -6.37 -27.01 5.24
C ASP A 357 -5.44 -26.66 6.41
N LEU A 358 -5.78 -25.58 7.12
CA LEU A 358 -5.01 -25.09 8.27
C LEU A 358 -5.84 -25.18 9.55
N ASN A 359 -5.26 -25.77 10.60
CA ASN A 359 -5.85 -25.71 11.93
C ASN A 359 -5.65 -24.34 12.60
N ASN A 360 -6.34 -24.09 13.72
CA ASN A 360 -6.27 -22.79 14.40
C ASN A 360 -4.86 -22.36 14.84
N ASP A 361 -3.95 -23.28 15.13
CA ASP A 361 -2.58 -22.93 15.53
C ASP A 361 -1.68 -22.66 14.32
N GLU A 362 -1.87 -23.40 13.23
CA GLU A 362 -1.26 -23.13 11.93
C GLU A 362 -1.69 -21.76 11.40
N LEU A 363 -2.98 -21.41 11.52
CA LEU A 363 -3.51 -20.08 11.19
C LEU A 363 -2.83 -18.97 12.00
N LYS A 364 -2.63 -19.16 13.31
CA LYS A 364 -1.90 -18.18 14.13
C LYS A 364 -0.45 -18.01 13.65
N ARG A 365 0.21 -19.10 13.23
CA ARG A 365 1.56 -19.05 12.67
C ARG A 365 1.59 -18.36 11.31
N LEU A 366 0.63 -18.64 10.43
CA LEU A 366 0.47 -17.96 9.13
C LEU A 366 0.39 -16.45 9.31
N LEU A 367 -0.56 -15.98 10.15
CA LEU A 367 -0.73 -14.56 10.43
C LEU A 367 0.52 -13.91 11.05
N LYS A 368 1.24 -14.66 11.90
CA LYS A 368 2.50 -14.21 12.49
C LYS A 368 3.59 -14.06 11.44
N TYR A 369 3.76 -15.04 10.56
CA TYR A 369 4.78 -14.98 9.50
C TYR A 369 4.47 -13.89 8.49
N ARG A 370 3.20 -13.70 8.13
CA ARG A 370 2.77 -12.58 7.27
C ARG A 370 3.11 -11.23 7.88
N SER A 371 2.77 -11.03 9.15
CA SER A 371 3.16 -9.81 9.88
C SER A 371 4.68 -9.62 9.86
N GLN A 372 5.45 -10.66 10.21
CA GLN A 372 6.92 -10.58 10.20
C GLN A 372 7.50 -10.25 8.82
N LYS A 373 6.99 -10.86 7.75
CA LYS A 373 7.39 -10.60 6.36
C LYS A 373 7.28 -9.11 6.03
N TYR A 374 6.09 -8.53 6.17
CA TYR A 374 5.85 -7.13 5.82
C TYR A 374 6.51 -6.14 6.78
N ARG A 375 6.70 -6.49 8.05
CA ARG A 375 7.47 -5.66 9.00
C ARG A 375 8.95 -5.59 8.63
N ASN A 376 9.51 -6.69 8.10
CA ASN A 376 10.92 -6.78 7.72
C ASN A 376 11.19 -6.21 6.32
N MET A 377 10.19 -6.11 5.45
CA MET A 377 10.33 -5.45 4.15
C MET A 377 10.79 -3.99 4.31
N ALA A 378 11.73 -3.59 3.44
CA ALA A 378 12.41 -2.30 3.46
C ALA A 378 13.14 -1.94 4.77
N ALA A 379 13.31 -2.88 5.72
CA ALA A 379 13.86 -2.57 7.04
C ALA A 379 15.36 -2.24 7.02
N SER A 380 16.07 -2.51 5.93
CA SER A 380 17.49 -2.18 5.72
C SER A 380 17.71 -0.88 4.93
N TYR A 381 16.66 -0.24 4.41
CA TYR A 381 16.76 0.86 3.45
C TYR A 381 16.47 2.25 4.05
N PHE A 382 16.72 2.41 5.35
CA PHE A 382 16.70 3.68 6.06
C PHE A 382 17.95 3.81 6.93
N GLY A 383 18.42 5.04 7.18
CA GLY A 383 19.61 5.30 7.99
C GLY A 383 19.28 5.37 9.48
N GLY A 384 20.31 5.31 10.34
CA GLY A 384 20.10 5.28 11.80
C GLY A 384 19.71 3.91 12.35
N GLN A 385 20.19 2.84 11.72
CA GLN A 385 20.16 1.50 12.29
C GLN A 385 20.87 1.54 13.67
N PRO A 386 20.22 1.06 14.75
CA PRO A 386 20.88 1.02 16.05
C PRO A 386 22.11 0.11 15.97
N SER A 387 23.21 0.52 16.61
CA SER A 387 24.38 -0.35 16.80
C SER A 387 23.97 -1.66 17.49
N SER A 388 24.71 -2.75 17.27
CA SER A 388 24.36 -4.09 17.79
C SER A 388 24.06 -4.10 19.30
N THR A 389 24.78 -3.28 20.07
CA THR A 389 24.57 -3.10 21.51
C THR A 389 23.29 -2.32 21.82
N GLU A 390 23.00 -1.25 21.08
CA GLU A 390 21.80 -0.44 21.25
C GLU A 390 20.52 -1.19 20.82
N ALA A 391 20.62 -2.06 19.81
CA ALA A 391 19.54 -2.95 19.41
C ALA A 391 19.16 -3.93 20.54
N ILE A 392 20.17 -4.51 21.22
CA ILE A 392 19.97 -5.40 22.38
C ILE A 392 19.35 -4.63 23.56
N TYR A 393 19.84 -3.42 23.84
CA TYR A 393 19.30 -2.56 24.89
C TYR A 393 17.83 -2.17 24.60
N ARG A 394 17.51 -1.77 23.38
CA ARG A 394 16.12 -1.47 22.97
C ARG A 394 15.23 -2.70 23.10
N LYS A 395 15.71 -3.89 22.70
CA LYS A 395 14.96 -5.15 22.80
C LYS A 395 14.69 -5.54 24.24
N THR A 396 15.70 -5.52 25.11
CA THR A 396 15.55 -5.80 26.55
C THR A 396 14.63 -4.79 27.23
N ARG A 397 14.80 -3.50 26.93
CA ARG A 397 13.92 -2.44 27.43
C ARG A 397 12.46 -2.62 26.97
N ASN A 398 12.24 -2.99 25.70
CA ASN A 398 10.89 -3.25 25.17
C ASN A 398 10.26 -4.49 25.80
N ILE A 399 11.05 -5.54 26.07
CA ILE A 399 10.58 -6.72 26.82
C ILE A 399 10.19 -6.30 28.23
N LEU A 400 11.06 -5.59 28.95
CA LEU A 400 10.78 -5.06 30.29
C LEU A 400 9.51 -4.19 30.31
N PHE A 401 9.36 -3.26 29.36
CA PHE A 401 8.16 -2.44 29.24
C PHE A 401 6.93 -3.29 28.93
N ARG A 402 7.03 -4.27 28.03
CA ARG A 402 5.92 -5.16 27.69
C ARG A 402 5.50 -5.96 28.93
N THR A 403 6.43 -6.50 29.69
CA THR A 403 6.15 -7.23 30.93
C THR A 403 5.57 -6.30 31.98
N TYR A 404 6.13 -5.10 32.15
CA TYR A 404 5.63 -4.08 33.08
C TYR A 404 4.21 -3.65 32.74
N TYR A 405 3.92 -3.31 31.48
CA TYR A 405 2.59 -2.87 31.05
C TYR A 405 1.60 -4.03 30.97
N ALA A 406 2.03 -5.25 30.62
CA ALA A 406 1.18 -6.44 30.72
C ALA A 406 0.82 -6.69 32.19
N PHE A 407 1.79 -6.66 33.11
CA PHE A 407 1.51 -6.81 34.53
C PHE A 407 0.61 -5.68 35.06
N ARG A 408 0.99 -4.43 34.82
CA ARG A 408 0.26 -3.24 35.30
C ARG A 408 -1.16 -3.18 34.75
N TYR A 409 -1.39 -3.54 33.49
CA TYR A 409 -2.72 -3.38 32.90
C TYR A 409 -3.51 -4.67 32.76
N ASP A 410 -2.92 -5.85 32.58
CA ASP A 410 -3.71 -7.08 32.48
C ASP A 410 -4.07 -7.63 33.86
N LEU A 411 -3.14 -7.63 34.83
CA LEU A 411 -3.42 -8.11 36.19
C LEU A 411 -4.31 -7.13 36.97
N LEU A 412 -3.97 -5.84 36.99
CA LEU A 412 -4.75 -4.85 37.75
C LEU A 412 -6.12 -4.59 37.12
N ARG A 413 -6.24 -4.59 35.78
CA ARG A 413 -7.53 -4.33 35.12
C ARG A 413 -8.44 -5.55 35.11
N GLN A 414 -7.92 -6.78 35.10
CA GLN A 414 -8.75 -7.96 35.37
C GLN A 414 -9.34 -7.90 36.78
N GLN A 415 -8.54 -7.56 37.79
CA GLN A 415 -9.04 -7.41 39.16
C GLN A 415 -10.02 -6.24 39.29
N GLN A 416 -9.76 -5.10 38.64
CA GLN A 416 -10.69 -3.97 38.62
C GLN A 416 -11.99 -4.28 37.87
N LYS A 417 -11.96 -4.94 36.70
CA LYS A 417 -13.16 -5.32 35.96
C LYS A 417 -13.96 -6.40 36.67
N GLN A 418 -13.29 -7.36 37.32
CA GLN A 418 -13.97 -8.31 38.19
C GLN A 418 -14.60 -7.61 39.39
N MET A 419 -13.90 -6.67 40.03
CA MET A 419 -14.48 -5.85 41.10
C MET A 419 -15.65 -5.00 40.61
N GLU A 420 -15.54 -4.28 39.50
CA GLU A 420 -16.62 -3.45 38.96
C GLU A 420 -17.81 -4.31 38.54
N LYS A 421 -17.57 -5.46 37.91
CA LYS A 421 -18.63 -6.40 37.54
C LYS A 421 -19.30 -6.97 38.79
N VAL A 422 -18.53 -7.40 39.79
CA VAL A 422 -19.07 -7.84 41.09
C VAL A 422 -19.83 -6.71 41.76
N ILE A 423 -19.31 -5.48 41.82
CA ILE A 423 -19.99 -4.32 42.41
C ILE A 423 -21.27 -3.98 41.66
N LYS A 424 -21.29 -4.09 40.33
CA LYS A 424 -22.45 -3.76 39.49
C LYS A 424 -23.53 -4.84 39.54
N ASP A 425 -23.12 -6.11 39.49
CA ASP A 425 -23.99 -7.28 39.67
C ASP A 425 -24.57 -7.30 41.11
N VAL A 426 -23.78 -6.91 42.11
CA VAL A 426 -24.19 -6.80 43.53
C VAL A 426 -25.00 -5.54 43.82
N SER A 427 -24.82 -4.45 43.07
CA SER A 427 -25.68 -3.26 43.19
C SER A 427 -27.10 -3.49 42.69
N GLY A 428 -27.30 -4.52 41.86
CA GLY A 428 -28.61 -5.01 41.43
C GLY A 428 -29.29 -5.90 42.47
N GLU A 429 -28.54 -6.62 43.31
CA GLU A 429 -29.09 -7.57 44.27
C GLU A 429 -28.35 -7.57 45.63
N SER A 430 -29.06 -7.10 46.68
CA SER A 430 -28.82 -7.31 48.12
C SER A 430 -27.56 -6.69 48.79
N SER A 431 -27.78 -5.65 49.60
CA SER A 431 -26.75 -4.75 50.14
C SER A 431 -26.24 -5.03 51.57
N VAL A 432 -26.67 -6.09 52.26
CA VAL A 432 -26.45 -6.20 53.73
C VAL A 432 -25.33 -7.16 54.16
N LEU A 433 -24.93 -8.13 53.33
CA LEU A 433 -24.02 -9.21 53.76
C LEU A 433 -22.50 -8.95 53.58
N ILE A 434 -22.10 -7.82 52.99
CA ILE A 434 -20.76 -7.72 52.34
C ILE A 434 -19.69 -6.99 53.18
N LYS A 435 -20.05 -6.32 54.28
CA LYS A 435 -19.06 -5.63 55.14
C LYS A 435 -18.04 -6.57 55.82
N ARG A 436 -18.35 -7.87 55.91
CA ARG A 436 -17.47 -8.90 56.52
C ARG A 436 -16.48 -9.56 55.55
N ILE A 437 -16.74 -9.50 54.24
CA ILE A 437 -15.93 -10.24 53.24
C ILE A 437 -14.90 -9.32 52.56
N THR A 438 -15.18 -8.01 52.47
CA THR A 438 -14.32 -7.03 51.78
C THR A 438 -13.26 -6.38 52.68
N THR A 439 -13.35 -6.57 53.99
CA THR A 439 -12.45 -6.01 55.01
C THR A 439 -11.00 -6.52 54.91
N PRO A 440 -10.70 -7.81 54.69
CA PRO A 440 -9.31 -8.25 54.54
C PRO A 440 -8.65 -7.73 53.25
N PHE A 441 -9.40 -7.59 52.16
CA PHE A 441 -8.87 -7.15 50.85
C PHE A 441 -8.65 -5.64 50.74
N THR A 442 -9.53 -4.83 51.34
CA THR A 442 -9.37 -3.36 51.38
C THR A 442 -8.16 -2.93 52.22
N THR A 443 -7.84 -3.70 53.26
CA THR A 443 -6.66 -3.46 54.10
C THR A 443 -5.35 -3.76 53.36
N ALA A 444 -5.32 -4.83 52.56
CA ALA A 444 -4.17 -5.17 51.71
C ALA A 444 -3.95 -4.15 50.57
N TYR A 445 -5.04 -3.63 49.99
CA TYR A 445 -4.98 -2.58 48.96
C TYR A 445 -4.44 -1.25 49.51
N ASN A 446 -4.89 -0.85 50.72
CA ASN A 446 -4.43 0.38 51.38
C ASN A 446 -2.98 0.29 51.89
N PHE A 447 -2.46 -0.92 52.12
CA PHE A 447 -1.05 -1.11 52.49
C PHE A 447 -0.09 -0.88 51.30
N ILE A 448 -0.57 -1.13 50.08
CA ILE A 448 0.20 -0.97 48.84
C ILE A 448 0.03 0.44 48.23
N SER A 449 -1.12 1.07 48.44
CA SER A 449 -1.43 2.41 47.92
C SER A 449 -1.27 3.50 48.99
N ARG A 450 -0.02 3.86 49.33
CA ARG A 450 0.26 5.12 50.04
C ARG A 450 0.42 6.26 49.01
N LYS A 451 -0.65 7.03 48.81
CA LYS A 451 -0.60 8.42 48.34
C LYS A 451 -1.61 9.26 49.16
N PRO A 452 -1.33 10.56 49.39
CA PRO A 452 -2.07 11.39 50.33
C PRO A 452 -3.48 11.69 49.84
N GLU A 453 -4.36 11.94 50.80
CA GLU A 453 -5.82 12.06 50.66
C GLU A 453 -6.26 12.98 49.52
N THR A 454 -7.13 12.45 48.66
CA THR A 454 -7.96 13.24 47.74
C THR A 454 -9.43 13.17 48.17
N LYS A 455 -10.05 14.35 48.26
CA LYS A 455 -11.46 14.57 48.60
C LYS A 455 -12.38 13.66 47.77
N LYS A 456 -13.34 13.02 48.45
CA LYS A 456 -14.41 12.21 47.83
C LYS A 456 -15.28 13.09 46.94
N ILE A 457 -15.31 12.81 45.64
CA ILE A 457 -16.29 13.36 44.68
C ILE A 457 -17.30 12.25 44.36
N ARG A 458 -18.60 12.55 44.53
CA ARG A 458 -19.72 11.69 44.14
C ARG A 458 -19.80 11.59 42.60
N PRO A 459 -20.30 10.47 42.03
CA PRO A 459 -20.42 10.35 40.58
C PRO A 459 -21.67 11.10 40.11
N THR A 460 -21.53 12.40 39.86
CA THR A 460 -22.45 13.11 38.96
C THR A 460 -21.94 12.85 37.55
N ILE A 461 -22.81 12.38 36.64
CA ILE A 461 -22.50 12.40 35.20
C ILE A 461 -22.59 13.86 34.78
N GLU A 462 -21.57 14.64 35.12
CA GLU A 462 -21.38 15.98 34.57
C GLU A 462 -20.92 15.81 33.13
N ARG A 463 -21.66 16.45 32.20
CA ARG A 463 -21.14 16.69 30.85
C ARG A 463 -19.76 17.32 31.00
N PRO A 464 -18.74 16.89 30.25
CA PRO A 464 -17.44 17.53 30.35
C PRO A 464 -17.65 19.02 30.09
N ILE A 465 -17.31 19.85 31.08
CA ILE A 465 -17.26 21.30 30.92
C ILE A 465 -16.15 21.52 29.91
N ILE A 466 -16.55 21.80 28.67
CA ILE A 466 -15.64 22.21 27.63
C ILE A 466 -15.28 23.65 27.97
N PRO A 467 -14.00 24.01 28.19
CA PRO A 467 -13.62 25.40 28.37
C PRO A 467 -14.19 26.24 27.21
N GLU A 468 -14.93 27.31 27.55
CA GLU A 468 -15.60 28.18 26.57
C GLU A 468 -14.62 29.12 25.87
N GLU A 469 -13.50 29.45 26.52
CA GLU A 469 -12.46 30.30 25.97
C GLU A 469 -11.24 29.47 25.54
N LEU A 470 -10.87 29.62 24.27
CA LEU A 470 -9.56 29.26 23.76
C LEU A 470 -8.57 30.25 24.35
N ASP A 471 -7.85 29.87 25.41
CA ASP A 471 -6.55 30.49 25.70
C ASP A 471 -5.62 30.11 24.54
N ILE A 472 -5.66 30.90 23.46
CA ILE A 472 -4.62 30.90 22.44
C ILE A 472 -3.39 31.44 23.16
N TRP A 473 -2.58 30.53 23.70
CA TRP A 473 -1.39 30.90 24.44
C TRP A 473 -0.49 31.78 23.57
N ASP A 474 -0.14 32.95 24.11
CA ASP A 474 0.51 34.11 23.49
C ASP A 474 1.98 33.89 23.06
N THR A 475 2.39 32.64 22.80
CA THR A 475 3.82 32.29 22.79
C THR A 475 4.41 32.03 21.42
N TYR A 476 3.60 31.84 20.38
CA TYR A 476 4.10 31.56 19.03
C TYR A 476 3.26 32.22 17.94
N THR A 477 3.74 33.33 17.41
CA THR A 477 3.18 33.95 16.20
C THR A 477 3.88 33.36 14.98
N SER A 478 3.11 32.99 13.95
CA SER A 478 3.69 32.47 12.70
C SER A 478 4.67 33.50 12.12
N PRO A 479 5.85 33.09 11.61
CA PRO A 479 6.77 33.99 10.93
C PRO A 479 6.12 34.73 9.75
N LEU A 480 5.09 34.13 9.13
CA LEU A 480 4.32 34.74 8.05
C LEU A 480 3.63 36.03 8.51
N ALA A 481 3.25 36.15 9.79
CA ALA A 481 2.64 37.36 10.33
C ALA A 481 3.60 38.57 10.33
N ASN A 482 4.91 38.35 10.20
CA ASN A 482 5.89 39.43 10.13
C ASN A 482 6.03 40.01 8.71
N GLU A 483 5.37 39.41 7.70
CA GLU A 483 5.38 39.93 6.34
C GLU A 483 4.32 41.03 6.19
N ASP A 484 4.75 42.27 5.98
CA ASP A 484 3.83 43.38 5.73
C ASP A 484 3.36 43.37 4.26
N ARG A 485 2.32 42.59 3.99
CA ARG A 485 1.61 42.58 2.70
C ARG A 485 0.13 42.28 2.90
N THR A 486 -0.67 42.59 1.89
CA THR A 486 -2.06 42.13 1.79
C THR A 486 -2.16 40.91 0.90
N ILE A 487 -3.09 40.00 1.21
CA ILE A 487 -3.40 38.84 0.37
C ILE A 487 -4.90 38.78 0.10
N SER A 488 -5.25 38.61 -1.17
CA SER A 488 -6.64 38.39 -1.57
C SER A 488 -7.04 36.93 -1.32
N CYS A 489 -8.21 36.74 -0.74
CA CYS A 489 -8.74 35.39 -0.53
C CYS A 489 -9.06 34.72 -1.87
N PRO A 490 -8.67 33.44 -2.10
CA PRO A 490 -9.04 32.70 -3.31
C PRO A 490 -10.57 32.60 -3.52
N ASN A 491 -11.33 32.69 -2.43
CA ASN A 491 -12.78 32.66 -2.41
C ASN A 491 -13.42 34.06 -2.50
N GLY A 492 -12.61 35.11 -2.66
CA GLY A 492 -13.04 36.51 -2.79
C GLY A 492 -14.14 36.73 -3.83
N PRO A 493 -13.97 36.27 -5.08
CA PRO A 493 -14.97 36.45 -6.13
C PRO A 493 -16.33 35.83 -5.82
N LYS A 494 -16.37 34.77 -5.00
CA LYS A 494 -17.59 34.02 -4.68
C LYS A 494 -18.32 34.54 -3.44
N TYR A 495 -17.56 35.00 -2.44
CA TYR A 495 -18.11 35.38 -1.13
C TYR A 495 -17.93 36.87 -0.80
N GLY A 496 -17.39 37.68 -1.71
CA GLY A 496 -17.12 39.09 -1.46
C GLY A 496 -16.09 39.32 -0.34
N CYS A 497 -15.06 38.46 -0.26
CA CYS A 497 -14.05 38.60 0.79
C CYS A 497 -13.22 39.86 0.56
N LYS A 498 -12.96 40.59 1.64
CA LYS A 498 -11.99 41.70 1.65
C LYS A 498 -10.56 41.16 1.51
N ASP A 499 -9.66 42.03 1.08
CA ASP A 499 -8.22 41.77 1.18
C ASP A 499 -7.83 41.68 2.66
N LEU A 500 -7.02 40.68 2.98
CA LEU A 500 -6.62 40.35 4.35
C LEU A 500 -5.21 40.87 4.58
N TRP A 501 -5.02 41.63 5.67
CA TRP A 501 -3.69 42.03 6.11
C TRP A 501 -3.01 40.83 6.78
N ILE A 502 -1.80 40.51 6.35
CA ILE A 502 -1.09 39.28 6.75
C ILE A 502 -0.76 39.20 8.25
N PRO A 503 -0.31 40.29 8.90
CA PRO A 503 -0.09 40.29 10.34
C PRO A 503 -1.33 39.85 11.13
N ASP A 504 -2.51 40.40 10.83
CA ASP A 504 -3.76 39.99 11.47
C ASP A 504 -4.15 38.56 11.08
N LEU A 505 -4.02 38.21 9.80
CA LEU A 505 -4.42 36.90 9.28
C LEU A 505 -3.70 35.77 9.99
N TYR A 506 -2.37 35.82 10.09
CA TYR A 506 -1.58 34.74 10.69
C TYR A 506 -1.27 34.95 12.18
N GLY A 507 -1.44 36.16 12.69
CA GLY A 507 -1.33 36.48 14.11
C GLY A 507 -2.62 36.15 14.87
N GLU A 508 -3.69 36.91 14.61
CA GLU A 508 -4.93 36.84 15.37
C GLU A 508 -5.89 35.78 14.83
N PHE A 509 -6.03 35.69 13.51
CA PHE A 509 -7.05 34.83 12.88
C PHE A 509 -6.58 33.39 12.61
N CYS A 510 -5.40 33.00 13.08
CA CYS A 510 -4.85 31.64 12.92
C CYS A 510 -4.80 31.18 11.45
N GLY A 511 -4.57 32.10 10.51
CA GLY A 511 -4.58 31.85 9.07
C GLY A 511 -5.97 31.51 8.51
N VAL A 512 -7.06 31.96 9.15
CA VAL A 512 -8.44 31.72 8.72
C VAL A 512 -9.07 33.02 8.25
N CYS A 513 -9.60 33.04 7.03
CA CYS A 513 -10.39 34.17 6.54
C CYS A 513 -11.68 34.31 7.35
N GLU A 514 -11.90 35.46 7.97
CA GLU A 514 -13.10 35.72 8.79
C GLU A 514 -14.40 35.66 7.98
N ASN A 515 -14.37 36.08 6.71
CA ASN A 515 -15.57 36.18 5.87
C ASN A 515 -16.03 34.81 5.32
N CYS A 516 -15.15 34.07 4.63
CA CYS A 516 -15.53 32.79 4.00
C CYS A 516 -15.06 31.54 4.77
N GLY A 517 -14.25 31.73 5.82
CA GLY A 517 -13.65 30.62 6.57
C GLY A 517 -12.64 29.82 5.77
N HIS A 518 -11.97 30.39 4.76
CA HIS A 518 -10.87 29.74 4.05
C HIS A 518 -9.63 29.65 4.95
N HIS A 519 -9.01 28.48 4.99
CA HIS A 519 -7.81 28.22 5.77
C HIS A 519 -6.61 28.34 4.85
N PHE A 520 -5.78 29.36 5.11
CA PHE A 520 -4.50 29.53 4.45
C PHE A 520 -3.49 28.54 5.04
N PRO A 521 -2.58 27.95 4.23
CA PRO A 521 -1.55 27.06 4.74
C PRO A 521 -0.69 27.75 5.81
N LEU A 522 -0.44 27.04 6.91
CA LEU A 522 0.46 27.45 7.99
C LEU A 522 1.62 26.47 8.08
N GLU A 523 2.75 26.92 8.61
CA GLU A 523 3.88 26.06 8.93
C GLU A 523 3.51 25.00 9.97
N TYR A 524 4.20 23.86 9.92
CA TYR A 524 3.87 22.73 10.77
C TYR A 524 4.20 23.01 12.26
N GLU A 525 5.14 23.91 12.54
CA GLU A 525 5.53 24.38 13.86
C GLU A 525 4.37 25.07 14.58
N TRP A 526 3.54 25.82 13.86
CA TRP A 526 2.36 26.46 14.42
C TRP A 526 1.45 25.44 15.10
N TYR A 527 1.23 24.30 14.44
CA TYR A 527 0.43 23.21 14.99
C TYR A 527 1.09 22.53 16.18
N LEU A 528 2.41 22.37 16.17
CA LEU A 528 3.13 21.80 17.32
C LEU A 528 2.97 22.67 18.57
N LYS A 529 2.87 24.00 18.42
CA LYS A 529 2.73 24.93 19.54
C LYS A 529 1.29 25.10 20.02
N HIS A 530 0.31 25.07 19.12
CA HIS A 530 -1.09 25.36 19.46
C HIS A 530 -1.96 24.12 19.74
N LEU A 531 -1.66 22.98 19.14
CA LEU A 531 -2.50 21.78 19.26
C LEU A 531 -2.27 21.02 20.59
N PHE A 532 -1.04 21.03 21.09
CA PHE A 532 -0.62 20.20 22.23
C PHE A 532 -0.42 21.04 23.49
N ASP A 533 -0.43 20.38 24.65
CA ASP A 533 -0.16 21.03 25.93
C ASP A 533 1.30 21.54 25.99
N PRO A 534 1.54 22.72 26.60
CA PRO A 534 2.90 23.26 26.77
C PRO A 534 3.84 22.23 27.40
N ASP A 535 5.08 22.16 26.90
CA ASP A 535 6.14 21.25 27.35
C ASP A 535 5.80 19.75 27.35
N SER A 536 4.72 19.33 26.68
CA SER A 536 4.32 17.93 26.60
C SER A 536 5.04 17.14 25.50
N ILE A 537 5.59 17.83 24.49
CA ILE A 537 6.16 17.21 23.29
C ILE A 537 7.50 16.55 23.60
N LYS A 538 7.57 15.23 23.36
CA LYS A 538 8.81 14.44 23.47
C LYS A 538 9.03 13.64 22.20
N VAL A 539 9.88 14.16 21.31
CA VAL A 539 10.21 13.56 20.01
C VAL A 539 11.00 12.27 20.21
N PHE A 540 10.75 11.29 19.34
CA PHE A 540 11.49 10.03 19.29
C PHE A 540 11.69 9.57 17.84
N ASN A 541 12.55 8.56 17.63
CA ASN A 541 12.97 8.08 16.30
C ASN A 541 13.68 9.18 15.48
N THR A 542 14.37 10.13 16.12
CA THR A 542 15.11 11.18 15.43
C THR A 542 16.31 10.64 14.65
N GLU A 543 16.83 9.48 15.08
CA GLU A 543 17.94 8.79 14.44
C GLU A 543 17.61 8.27 13.04
N ILE A 544 16.33 7.98 12.76
CA ILE A 544 15.93 7.39 11.48
C ILE A 544 15.97 8.45 10.39
N SER A 545 16.72 8.17 9.32
CA SER A 545 16.91 9.07 8.18
C SER A 545 16.48 8.46 6.85
N SER A 546 15.92 9.30 5.97
CA SER A 546 15.69 8.96 4.57
C SER A 546 17.03 8.75 3.85
N LEU A 547 17.11 7.77 2.96
CA LEU A 547 18.29 7.46 2.16
C LEU A 547 17.99 7.51 0.66
N ASN A 548 19.01 7.31 -0.17
CA ASN A 548 18.91 7.09 -1.60
C ASN A 548 19.18 5.61 -1.97
N PRO A 549 18.27 4.68 -1.66
CA PRO A 549 18.51 3.24 -1.79
C PRO A 549 18.69 2.75 -3.23
N LEU A 550 18.17 3.50 -4.21
CA LEU A 550 18.26 3.16 -5.62
C LEU A 550 19.41 3.90 -6.35
N SER A 551 20.22 4.68 -5.62
CA SER A 551 21.22 5.57 -6.22
C SER A 551 20.61 6.50 -7.28
N TYR A 552 19.42 7.01 -7.00
CA TYR A 552 18.69 7.92 -7.86
C TYR A 552 19.50 9.22 -8.08
N PRO A 553 19.79 9.63 -9.32
CA PRO A 553 20.67 10.76 -9.59
C PRO A 553 20.18 12.08 -8.96
N GLY A 554 21.10 12.80 -8.30
CA GLY A 554 20.82 14.08 -7.66
C GLY A 554 19.87 14.01 -6.46
N PHE A 555 19.49 12.80 -6.01
CA PHE A 555 18.56 12.66 -4.89
C PHE A 555 19.23 12.90 -3.53
N ASP A 556 20.50 12.54 -3.36
CA ASP A 556 21.26 12.81 -2.14
C ASP A 556 21.38 14.31 -1.87
N ASP A 557 21.70 15.12 -2.89
CA ASP A 557 21.77 16.59 -2.76
C ASP A 557 20.42 17.18 -2.34
N ARG A 558 19.32 16.69 -2.92
CA ARG A 558 17.96 17.10 -2.54
C ARG A 558 17.65 16.75 -1.08
N LEU A 559 18.10 15.59 -0.60
CA LEU A 559 17.93 15.18 0.80
C LEU A 559 18.77 16.05 1.75
N GLU A 560 20.01 16.40 1.39
CA GLU A 560 20.85 17.28 2.21
C GLU A 560 20.29 18.70 2.29
N LEU A 561 19.74 19.23 1.20
CA LEU A 561 19.05 20.52 1.20
C LEU A 561 17.84 20.52 2.15
N ASP A 562 17.01 19.46 2.11
CA ASP A 562 15.86 19.33 2.99
C ASP A 562 16.29 19.15 4.47
N ARG A 563 17.40 18.44 4.73
CA ARG A 563 17.99 18.31 6.08
C ARG A 563 18.50 19.65 6.59
N ALA A 564 19.22 20.41 5.77
CA ALA A 564 19.73 21.73 6.12
C ALA A 564 18.59 22.71 6.41
N LYS A 565 17.52 22.68 5.60
CA LYS A 565 16.34 23.53 5.78
C LYS A 565 15.56 23.17 7.05
N THR A 566 15.29 21.88 7.28
CA THR A 566 14.34 21.43 8.31
C THR A 566 15.00 21.01 9.62
N GLN A 567 16.34 20.88 9.64
CA GLN A 567 17.13 20.32 10.74
C GLN A 567 16.62 18.92 11.17
N ARG A 568 16.06 18.17 10.21
CA ARG A 568 15.43 16.86 10.42
C ARG A 568 15.83 15.90 9.31
N ASN A 569 15.78 14.61 9.66
CA ASN A 569 16.30 13.53 8.84
C ASN A 569 15.26 12.87 7.90
N SER A 570 13.97 13.24 7.99
CA SER A 570 12.87 12.61 7.23
C SER A 570 11.60 13.45 7.25
N ALA A 571 10.64 13.14 6.39
CA ALA A 571 9.35 13.84 6.30
C ALA A 571 8.29 13.46 7.36
N ASN A 572 8.61 12.56 8.29
CA ASN A 572 7.72 12.14 9.38
C ASN A 572 8.32 12.47 10.76
N ILE A 573 7.57 13.20 11.58
CA ILE A 573 7.92 13.53 12.96
C ILE A 573 7.07 12.65 13.89
N THR A 574 7.72 11.90 14.78
CA THR A 574 7.03 11.05 15.76
C THR A 574 7.33 11.50 17.17
N PHE A 575 6.30 11.73 17.98
CA PHE A 575 6.46 12.27 19.33
C PHE A 575 5.34 11.84 20.28
N TYR A 576 5.62 11.91 21.57
CA TYR A 576 4.59 11.88 22.61
C TYR A 576 4.10 13.31 22.84
N ALA A 577 2.81 13.48 23.10
CA ALA A 577 2.24 14.76 23.48
C ALA A 577 1.05 14.55 24.41
N LYS A 578 0.55 15.65 24.97
CA LYS A 578 -0.75 15.69 25.64
C LYS A 578 -1.68 16.65 24.93
N VAL A 579 -2.98 16.36 24.96
CA VAL A 579 -4.05 17.26 24.52
C VAL A 579 -5.06 17.34 25.64
N MET A 580 -5.10 18.48 26.34
CA MET A 580 -5.96 18.70 27.50
C MET A 580 -5.81 17.54 28.51
N ASP A 581 -4.56 17.27 28.90
CA ASP A 581 -4.12 16.19 29.79
C ASP A 581 -4.29 14.75 29.29
N VAL A 582 -4.82 14.53 28.08
CA VAL A 582 -4.87 13.19 27.48
C VAL A 582 -3.53 12.85 26.83
N ASP A 583 -2.85 11.84 27.36
CA ASP A 583 -1.60 11.29 26.83
C ASP A 583 -1.81 10.61 25.47
N ILE A 584 -1.18 11.12 24.41
CA ILE A 584 -1.27 10.56 23.05
C ILE A 584 0.10 10.30 22.43
N VAL A 585 0.11 9.48 21.38
CA VAL A 585 1.24 9.32 20.45
C VAL A 585 0.86 9.97 19.14
N VAL A 586 1.76 10.76 18.57
CA VAL A 586 1.52 11.48 17.32
C VAL A 586 2.57 11.07 16.29
N THR A 587 2.10 10.86 15.06
CA THR A 587 2.93 10.78 13.86
C THR A 587 2.47 11.88 12.91
N MET A 588 3.41 12.69 12.44
CA MET A 588 3.11 13.90 11.68
C MET A 588 3.89 13.93 10.36
N LEU A 589 3.17 13.91 9.24
CA LEU A 589 3.73 14.12 7.90
C LEU A 589 3.65 15.61 7.56
N TYR A 590 4.77 16.21 7.14
CA TYR A 590 4.87 17.66 6.91
C TYR A 590 5.52 18.00 5.56
N SER A 591 5.17 19.17 5.00
CA SER A 591 5.54 19.58 3.63
C SER A 591 7.03 19.85 3.43
N ASP A 592 7.70 20.38 4.44
CA ASP A 592 9.00 21.04 4.24
C ASP A 592 10.14 20.09 3.92
N PHE A 593 9.93 18.79 4.12
CA PHE A 593 10.83 17.72 3.69
C PHE A 593 10.13 16.91 2.61
N ARG A 594 10.63 16.99 1.37
CA ARG A 594 10.08 16.26 0.20
C ARG A 594 8.55 16.26 0.10
N ASN A 595 7.87 17.36 0.43
CA ASN A 595 6.42 17.51 0.39
C ASN A 595 5.65 16.42 1.17
N GLY A 596 6.22 15.92 2.27
CA GLY A 596 5.56 14.88 3.07
C GLY A 596 5.47 13.51 2.38
N THR A 597 6.33 13.24 1.39
CA THR A 597 6.35 11.94 0.70
C THR A 597 6.87 10.83 1.59
N VAL A 598 6.25 9.65 1.48
CA VAL A 598 6.51 8.49 2.33
C VAL A 598 7.45 7.52 1.62
N GLY A 599 8.64 7.32 2.19
CA GLY A 599 9.59 6.26 1.84
C GLY A 599 9.82 5.28 3.00
N ALA A 600 10.88 4.48 2.92
CA ALA A 600 11.24 3.47 3.90
C ALA A 600 11.44 4.05 5.32
N ALA A 601 12.04 5.24 5.42
CA ALA A 601 12.26 5.91 6.70
C ALA A 601 10.95 6.37 7.35
N GLU A 602 10.08 7.02 6.58
CA GLU A 602 8.78 7.50 7.07
C GLU A 602 7.86 6.35 7.47
N GLY A 603 7.85 5.27 6.67
CA GLY A 603 7.10 4.06 6.97
C GLY A 603 7.61 3.35 8.23
N GLU A 604 8.93 3.26 8.41
CA GLU A 604 9.51 2.71 9.65
C GLU A 604 9.18 3.58 10.88
N LYS A 605 9.25 4.91 10.77
CA LYS A 605 8.85 5.82 11.86
C LYS A 605 7.38 5.61 12.23
N PHE A 606 6.50 5.51 11.25
CA PHE A 606 5.08 5.29 11.45
C PHE A 606 4.81 3.93 12.14
N VAL A 607 5.45 2.87 11.67
CA VAL A 607 5.44 1.53 12.27
C VAL A 607 5.85 1.58 13.76
N ARG A 608 6.98 2.21 14.07
CA ARG A 608 7.48 2.34 15.45
C ARG A 608 6.56 3.21 16.31
N ALA A 609 5.88 4.21 15.74
CA ALA A 609 4.88 5.00 16.44
C ALA A 609 3.65 4.15 16.83
N CYS A 610 3.14 3.32 15.91
CA CYS A 610 2.06 2.36 16.18
C CYS A 610 2.44 1.39 17.31
N GLU A 611 3.67 0.87 17.29
CA GLU A 611 4.16 -0.03 18.34
C GLU A 611 4.28 0.65 19.70
N LYS A 612 4.77 1.89 19.74
CA LYS A 612 4.85 2.66 20.99
C LYS A 612 3.47 3.01 21.54
N ALA A 613 2.53 3.38 20.68
CA ALA A 613 1.13 3.60 21.05
C ALA A 613 0.51 2.34 21.64
N ARG A 614 0.75 1.19 20.99
CA ARG A 614 0.33 -0.14 21.47
C ARG A 614 0.93 -0.50 22.83
N LEU A 615 2.24 -0.37 22.97
CA LEU A 615 2.97 -0.73 24.21
C LEU A 615 2.54 0.13 25.39
N LYS A 616 2.36 1.44 25.17
CA LYS A 616 1.95 2.39 26.20
C LYS A 616 0.45 2.47 26.42
N ARG A 617 -0.34 1.75 25.62
CA ARG A 617 -1.80 1.78 25.64
C ARG A 617 -2.40 3.19 25.44
N ARG A 618 -1.82 3.97 24.53
CA ARG A 618 -2.23 5.37 24.24
C ARG A 618 -2.94 5.48 22.89
N PRO A 619 -3.86 6.45 22.71
CA PRO A 619 -4.38 6.82 21.39
C PRO A 619 -3.25 7.24 20.44
N LEU A 620 -3.46 6.98 19.15
CA LEU A 620 -2.56 7.34 18.07
C LEU A 620 -3.25 8.36 17.17
N LEU A 621 -2.61 9.51 16.99
CA LEU A 621 -3.00 10.54 16.04
C LEU A 621 -2.01 10.55 14.87
N ALA A 622 -2.51 10.32 13.66
CA ALA A 622 -1.80 10.64 12.43
C ALA A 622 -2.25 12.01 11.94
N TYR A 623 -1.41 13.02 12.18
CA TYR A 623 -1.65 14.38 11.71
C TYR A 623 -0.95 14.60 10.37
N VAL A 624 -1.72 14.78 9.31
CA VAL A 624 -1.22 14.88 7.94
C VAL A 624 -1.25 16.36 7.56
N HIS A 625 -0.17 17.07 7.88
CA HIS A 625 -0.02 18.46 7.46
C HIS A 625 0.00 18.54 5.93
N THR A 626 0.84 17.71 5.30
CA THR A 626 0.82 17.48 3.84
C THR A 626 1.38 16.09 3.56
N THR A 627 0.86 15.42 2.53
CA THR A 627 1.54 14.30 1.89
C THR A 627 1.35 14.30 0.38
N GLY A 628 2.47 14.35 -0.33
CA GLY A 628 2.53 14.21 -1.79
C GLY A 628 2.40 12.76 -2.29
N GLY A 629 2.27 11.78 -1.39
CA GLY A 629 2.15 10.36 -1.75
C GLY A 629 3.38 9.52 -1.43
N ILE A 630 3.55 8.42 -2.17
CA ILE A 630 4.70 7.52 -2.02
C ILE A 630 5.92 8.12 -2.73
N ARG A 631 7.09 7.98 -2.12
CA ARG A 631 8.34 8.52 -2.66
C ARG A 631 8.82 7.74 -3.88
N ILE A 632 8.71 8.37 -5.05
CA ILE A 632 9.08 7.78 -6.35
C ILE A 632 10.57 7.43 -6.42
N ASN A 633 11.44 8.26 -5.84
CA ASN A 633 12.89 8.07 -5.87
C ASN A 633 13.36 6.78 -5.14
N GLU A 634 12.50 6.14 -4.36
CA GLU A 634 12.77 4.84 -3.70
C GLU A 634 12.14 3.64 -4.43
N GLY A 635 11.44 3.86 -5.55
CA GLY A 635 10.80 2.81 -6.35
C GLY A 635 9.85 1.93 -5.52
N THR A 636 9.94 0.61 -5.70
CA THR A 636 9.06 -0.35 -5.03
C THR A 636 9.25 -0.43 -3.51
N LEU A 637 10.39 0.04 -2.98
CA LEU A 637 10.58 0.20 -1.53
C LEU A 637 9.62 1.24 -0.94
N GLY A 638 9.21 2.23 -1.72
CA GLY A 638 8.15 3.16 -1.34
C GLY A 638 6.78 2.48 -1.31
N VAL A 639 6.44 1.72 -2.35
CA VAL A 639 5.13 1.05 -2.48
C VAL A 639 4.88 0.08 -1.33
N ILE A 640 5.91 -0.69 -0.93
CA ILE A 640 5.79 -1.68 0.13
C ILE A 640 5.48 -1.06 1.52
N GLN A 641 5.65 0.26 1.68
CA GLN A 641 5.22 0.95 2.89
C GLN A 641 3.69 0.91 3.06
N MET A 642 2.93 0.81 1.97
CA MET A 642 1.46 0.70 2.02
C MET A 642 1.02 -0.54 2.84
N PRO A 643 1.38 -1.78 2.48
CA PRO A 643 1.04 -2.95 3.29
C PRO A 643 1.79 -2.99 4.62
N LYS A 644 3.06 -2.54 4.69
CA LYS A 644 3.84 -2.54 5.94
C LYS A 644 3.21 -1.67 7.03
N CYS A 645 2.85 -0.43 6.71
CA CYS A 645 2.18 0.46 7.65
C CYS A 645 0.76 0.00 7.97
N THR A 646 0.02 -0.51 6.98
CA THR A 646 -1.34 -1.03 7.19
C THR A 646 -1.35 -2.22 8.14
N MET A 647 -0.37 -3.12 8.05
CA MET A 647 -0.16 -4.21 9.01
C MET A 647 0.02 -3.68 10.44
N ALA A 648 0.80 -2.60 10.62
CA ALA A 648 1.01 -1.99 11.93
C ALA A 648 -0.24 -1.30 12.48
N VAL A 649 -1.00 -0.61 11.63
CA VAL A 649 -2.31 -0.03 12.00
C VAL A 649 -3.26 -1.14 12.44
N ARG A 650 -3.37 -2.21 11.66
CA ARG A 650 -4.25 -3.33 11.97
C ARG A 650 -3.92 -3.95 13.32
N GLU A 651 -2.65 -4.24 13.60
CA GLU A 651 -2.22 -4.80 14.88
C GLU A 651 -2.45 -3.85 16.06
N TYR A 652 -2.32 -2.54 15.84
CA TYR A 652 -2.62 -1.54 16.85
C TYR A 652 -4.13 -1.47 17.14
N ILE A 653 -4.99 -1.42 16.11
CA ILE A 653 -6.45 -1.39 16.28
C ILE A 653 -6.95 -2.69 16.91
N ASP A 654 -6.52 -3.86 16.43
CA ASP A 654 -6.90 -5.17 16.98
C ASP A 654 -6.51 -5.31 18.46
N SER A 655 -5.46 -4.61 18.90
CA SER A 655 -5.07 -4.62 20.31
C SER A 655 -5.98 -3.78 21.21
N GLY A 656 -6.89 -2.97 20.65
CA GLY A 656 -7.79 -2.07 21.37
C GLY A 656 -7.35 -0.60 21.40
N GLY A 657 -6.51 -0.18 20.46
CA GLY A 657 -6.06 1.21 20.31
C GLY A 657 -7.06 2.09 19.55
N LEU A 658 -7.11 3.39 19.90
CA LEU A 658 -7.83 4.40 19.13
C LEU A 658 -6.90 5.02 18.10
N TYR A 659 -7.26 4.95 16.82
CA TYR A 659 -6.52 5.56 15.72
C TYR A 659 -7.38 6.67 15.11
N ILE A 660 -6.82 7.88 15.03
CA ILE A 660 -7.46 9.05 14.42
C ILE A 660 -6.51 9.61 13.37
N VAL A 661 -7.05 9.98 12.20
CA VAL A 661 -6.31 10.67 11.14
C VAL A 661 -6.95 12.03 10.90
N VAL A 662 -6.13 13.07 10.75
CA VAL A 662 -6.59 14.42 10.43
C VAL A 662 -5.77 14.98 9.26
N TYR A 663 -6.43 15.33 8.17
CA TYR A 663 -5.84 15.90 6.96
C TYR A 663 -5.93 17.44 6.96
N ASP A 664 -4.82 18.16 6.76
CA ASP A 664 -4.80 19.64 6.86
C ASP A 664 -4.67 20.36 5.51
N ASN A 665 -3.60 20.12 4.75
CA ASN A 665 -3.44 20.74 3.44
C ASN A 665 -3.74 19.74 2.32
N ASN A 666 -2.72 19.34 1.56
CA ASN A 666 -2.84 18.41 0.44
C ASN A 666 -2.50 16.99 0.90
N SER A 667 -3.41 16.05 0.69
CA SER A 667 -3.20 14.63 1.02
C SER A 667 -3.62 13.73 -0.14
N TYR A 668 -2.64 13.11 -0.78
CA TYR A 668 -2.86 12.31 -2.00
C TYR A 668 -2.27 10.88 -1.94
N ALA A 669 -2.74 10.03 -2.85
CA ALA A 669 -2.10 8.79 -3.29
C ALA A 669 -1.96 7.68 -2.22
N GLY A 670 -0.85 6.92 -2.29
CA GLY A 670 -0.66 5.67 -1.56
C GLY A 670 -0.89 5.74 -0.04
N PRO A 671 -0.46 6.78 0.69
CA PRO A 671 -0.75 6.92 2.11
C PRO A 671 -2.25 6.96 2.42
N VAL A 672 -3.02 7.76 1.66
CA VAL A 672 -4.49 7.83 1.76
C VAL A 672 -5.11 6.49 1.35
N ALA A 673 -4.57 5.84 0.32
CA ALA A 673 -5.00 4.52 -0.15
C ALA A 673 -4.57 3.33 0.74
N SER A 674 -3.96 3.58 1.90
CA SER A 674 -3.48 2.52 2.79
C SER A 674 -3.64 2.91 4.26
N PHE A 675 -2.54 3.10 4.99
CA PHE A 675 -2.52 3.22 6.44
C PHE A 675 -3.21 4.49 6.98
N LEU A 676 -3.35 5.57 6.19
CA LEU A 676 -4.16 6.72 6.58
C LEU A 676 -5.66 6.44 6.34
N GLY A 677 -6.01 5.91 5.16
CA GLY A 677 -7.39 5.55 4.80
C GLY A 677 -7.99 4.39 5.60
N CYS A 678 -7.16 3.58 6.27
CA CYS A 678 -7.61 2.50 7.16
C CYS A 678 -8.17 2.99 8.51
N SER A 679 -8.05 4.29 8.83
CA SER A 679 -8.58 4.80 10.09
C SER A 679 -10.11 4.77 10.09
N PRO A 680 -10.76 4.25 11.14
CA PRO A 680 -12.21 4.38 11.33
C PRO A 680 -12.66 5.83 11.53
N TYR A 681 -11.76 6.70 12.00
CA TYR A 681 -12.03 8.10 12.30
C TYR A 681 -11.04 8.99 11.53
N GLN A 682 -11.53 9.58 10.44
CA GLN A 682 -10.81 10.45 9.54
C GLN A 682 -11.50 11.81 9.49
N PHE A 683 -10.74 12.86 9.78
CA PHE A 683 -11.21 14.23 9.74
C PHE A 683 -10.35 15.07 8.80
N ALA A 684 -10.87 16.20 8.39
CA ALA A 684 -10.18 17.13 7.53
C ALA A 684 -10.29 18.55 8.10
N ILE A 685 -9.21 19.33 8.08
CA ILE A 685 -9.29 20.77 8.28
C ILE A 685 -9.98 21.37 7.06
N ARG A 686 -10.83 22.36 7.28
CA ARG A 686 -11.53 23.06 6.21
C ARG A 686 -10.50 23.63 5.21
N SER A 687 -10.81 23.55 3.92
CA SER A 687 -9.93 23.92 2.80
C SER A 687 -8.83 22.91 2.45
N SER A 688 -8.70 21.80 3.18
CA SER A 688 -7.86 20.67 2.79
C SER A 688 -8.32 20.04 1.47
N ARG A 689 -7.38 19.38 0.79
CA ARG A 689 -7.62 18.57 -0.39
C ARG A 689 -7.24 17.13 -0.11
N VAL A 690 -8.19 16.22 -0.35
CA VAL A 690 -8.03 14.78 -0.09
C VAL A 690 -8.43 14.02 -1.36
N GLY A 691 -7.55 13.15 -1.84
CA GLY A 691 -7.83 12.31 -3.00
C GLY A 691 -6.82 11.18 -3.19
N PHE A 692 -7.08 10.32 -4.16
CA PHE A 692 -6.20 9.27 -4.64
C PHE A 692 -5.19 9.81 -5.65
N ALA A 693 -5.65 10.48 -6.70
CA ALA A 693 -4.79 10.99 -7.77
C ALA A 693 -4.95 12.52 -7.91
N GLY A 694 -3.93 13.21 -8.40
CA GLY A 694 -4.07 14.62 -8.75
C GLY A 694 -4.83 14.79 -10.08
N SER A 695 -5.36 15.98 -10.33
CA SER A 695 -6.14 16.30 -11.54
C SER A 695 -5.42 15.92 -12.84
N ARG A 696 -4.12 16.19 -12.93
CA ARG A 696 -3.29 15.81 -14.08
C ARG A 696 -3.30 14.30 -14.34
N VAL A 697 -3.09 13.49 -13.29
CA VAL A 697 -3.05 12.03 -13.40
C VAL A 697 -4.42 11.48 -13.79
N ILE A 698 -5.49 12.08 -13.27
CA ILE A 698 -6.86 11.72 -13.65
C ILE A 698 -7.08 11.97 -15.15
N ARG A 699 -6.70 13.15 -15.65
CA ARG A 699 -6.82 13.47 -17.08
C ARG A 699 -6.01 12.53 -17.97
N GLU A 700 -4.76 12.26 -17.60
CA GLU A 700 -3.88 11.35 -18.34
C GLU A 700 -4.42 9.91 -18.39
N THR A 701 -5.17 9.48 -17.36
CA THR A 701 -5.72 8.11 -17.28
C THR A 701 -7.11 7.99 -17.90
N THR A 702 -7.97 8.99 -17.70
CA THR A 702 -9.40 8.94 -18.08
C THR A 702 -9.70 9.66 -19.39
N GLY A 703 -8.83 10.58 -19.82
CA GLY A 703 -9.10 11.50 -20.92
C GLY A 703 -10.01 12.68 -20.55
N GLU A 704 -10.47 12.76 -19.30
CA GLU A 704 -11.46 13.76 -18.85
C GLU A 704 -10.85 14.77 -17.86
N ASP A 705 -11.28 16.03 -17.97
CA ASP A 705 -10.93 17.07 -17.02
C ASP A 705 -11.85 17.03 -15.79
N VAL A 706 -11.27 17.16 -14.59
CA VAL A 706 -12.03 17.23 -13.34
C VAL A 706 -12.24 18.67 -12.88
N PRO A 707 -13.37 18.97 -12.21
CA PRO A 707 -13.64 20.31 -11.72
C PRO A 707 -12.62 20.75 -10.65
N PRO A 708 -12.35 22.06 -10.49
CA PRO A 708 -11.31 22.55 -9.55
C PRO A 708 -11.54 22.18 -8.08
N ASP A 709 -12.77 21.92 -7.68
CA ASP A 709 -13.16 21.54 -6.32
C ASP A 709 -13.23 20.01 -6.12
N TYR A 710 -12.85 19.21 -7.12
CA TYR A 710 -12.99 17.75 -7.11
C TYR A 710 -12.37 17.06 -5.88
N HIS A 711 -11.24 17.58 -5.37
CA HIS A 711 -10.56 17.05 -4.18
C HIS A 711 -10.87 17.81 -2.88
N ASN A 712 -11.76 18.81 -2.91
CA ASN A 712 -12.09 19.58 -1.72
C ASN A 712 -12.62 18.66 -0.60
N CYS A 713 -12.22 18.91 0.65
CA CYS A 713 -12.72 18.21 1.83
C CYS A 713 -14.26 18.09 1.90
N ARG A 714 -15.02 19.06 1.37
CA ARG A 714 -16.48 18.99 1.27
C ARG A 714 -16.97 17.90 0.31
N GLN A 715 -16.29 17.74 -0.83
CA GLN A 715 -16.58 16.65 -1.77
C GLN A 715 -16.17 15.30 -1.16
N ALA A 716 -15.01 15.25 -0.50
CA ALA A 716 -14.58 14.06 0.23
C ALA A 716 -15.59 13.65 1.32
N LEU A 717 -16.16 14.61 2.06
CA LEU A 717 -17.23 14.36 3.03
C LEU A 717 -18.51 13.88 2.36
N LYS A 718 -18.93 14.53 1.26
CA LYS A 718 -20.13 14.14 0.49
C LYS A 718 -20.03 12.71 -0.04
N ARG A 719 -18.84 12.30 -0.46
CA ARG A 719 -18.52 10.94 -0.91
C ARG A 719 -18.27 9.97 0.24
N GLY A 720 -18.32 10.38 1.51
CA GLY A 720 -18.08 9.51 2.65
C GLY A 720 -16.63 9.05 2.84
N HIS A 721 -15.65 9.76 2.25
CA HIS A 721 -14.21 9.47 2.39
C HIS A 721 -13.67 9.86 3.77
N ILE A 722 -14.30 10.85 4.41
CA ILE A 722 -13.98 11.36 5.74
C ILE A 722 -15.27 11.45 6.59
N GLN A 723 -15.13 11.48 7.91
CA GLN A 723 -16.26 11.53 8.84
C GLN A 723 -16.63 12.95 9.29
N GLY A 724 -15.76 13.94 9.09
CA GLY A 724 -16.07 15.32 9.45
C GLY A 724 -15.02 16.33 9.02
N ILE A 725 -15.43 17.59 9.02
CA ILE A 725 -14.58 18.75 8.70
C ILE A 725 -14.49 19.63 9.96
N TRP A 726 -13.27 19.98 10.34
CA TRP A 726 -12.98 20.85 11.49
C TRP A 726 -12.47 22.20 11.04
N ASP A 727 -12.82 23.24 11.78
CA ASP A 727 -12.13 24.53 11.70
C ASP A 727 -10.82 24.42 12.51
N ARG A 728 -9.73 24.96 11.96
CA ARG A 728 -8.42 25.00 12.64
C ARG A 728 -8.50 25.59 14.05
N ARG A 729 -9.33 26.63 14.24
CA ARG A 729 -9.53 27.29 15.54
C ARG A 729 -10.12 26.34 16.59
N ASP A 730 -11.00 25.44 16.17
CA ASP A 730 -11.63 24.44 17.03
C ASP A 730 -10.87 23.11 17.11
N PHE A 731 -9.75 22.98 16.42
CA PHE A 731 -9.09 21.68 16.22
C PHE A 731 -8.73 21.02 17.56
N ARG A 732 -8.08 21.74 18.47
CA ARG A 732 -7.71 21.20 19.79
C ARG A 732 -8.91 20.68 20.58
N LYS A 733 -10.00 21.45 20.60
CA LYS A 733 -11.27 21.11 21.27
C LYS A 733 -11.95 19.91 20.62
N ASN A 734 -12.01 19.87 19.28
CA ASN A 734 -12.58 18.76 18.53
C ASN A 734 -11.77 17.47 18.72
N LEU A 735 -10.44 17.56 18.73
CA LEU A 735 -9.55 16.44 19.01
C LEU A 735 -9.76 15.90 20.42
N TYR A 736 -9.80 16.76 21.44
CA TYR A 736 -10.09 16.35 22.81
C TYR A 736 -11.45 15.66 22.93
N LYS A 737 -12.49 16.26 22.34
CA LYS A 737 -13.82 15.65 22.29
C LYS A 737 -13.80 14.29 21.60
N ALA A 738 -13.08 14.15 20.49
CA ALA A 738 -12.93 12.88 19.78
C ALA A 738 -12.24 11.83 20.66
N LEU A 739 -11.15 12.19 21.36
CA LEU A 739 -10.44 11.30 22.28
C LEU A 739 -11.34 10.81 23.43
N LEU A 740 -12.25 11.65 23.93
CA LEU A 740 -13.18 11.27 25.00
C LEU A 740 -14.39 10.47 24.52
N THR A 741 -14.90 10.77 23.32
CA THR A 741 -16.20 10.25 22.85
C THR A 741 -16.08 9.12 21.85
N MET A 742 -15.03 9.08 21.02
CA MET A 742 -14.86 8.07 19.97
C MET A 742 -14.25 6.79 20.50
N GLY A 743 -14.87 5.67 20.14
CA GLY A 743 -14.51 4.35 20.62
C GLY A 743 -15.35 3.84 21.81
N GLY A 744 -15.27 2.54 22.06
CA GLY A 744 -16.08 1.84 23.07
C GLY A 744 -15.32 1.48 24.35
N ARG A 745 -16.02 0.90 25.33
CA ARG A 745 -15.47 0.38 26.60
C ARG A 745 -14.37 -0.69 26.43
N ASN A 746 -14.28 -1.28 25.24
CA ASN A 746 -13.31 -2.32 24.91
C ASN A 746 -11.95 -1.76 24.52
N LEU A 747 -11.85 -0.46 24.22
CA LEU A 747 -10.55 0.17 23.96
C LEU A 747 -9.78 0.30 25.28
N TYR A 748 -8.49 0.06 25.25
CA TYR A 748 -7.69 0.02 26.49
C TYR A 748 -7.26 1.38 27.02
N TYR A 749 -7.41 2.43 26.21
CA TYR A 749 -6.93 3.76 26.59
C TYR A 749 -7.94 4.49 27.50
N ARG A 750 -9.20 4.04 27.49
CA ARG A 750 -10.23 4.38 28.47
C ARG A 750 -10.16 3.41 29.64
#